data_AF-A0A7C6IIT0-F1
#
_entry.id   AF-A0A7C6IIT0-F1
#
_cell.length_a   1.000
_cell.length_b   1.000
_cell.length_c   1.000
_cell.angle_alpha   90.00
_cell.angle_beta   90.00
_cell.angle_gamma   90.00
#
_symmetry.space_group_name_H-M   'P 1'
#
loop_
_entity.id
_entity.type
_entity.pdbx_description
1 polymer ?
#
loop_
_entity_poly.entity_id
_entity_poly.type
_entity_poly.pdbx_seq_one_letter_code
_entity_poly.pdbx_strand_id
1 'polypeptide(L)'
;MYCPNCRNQLADNVDFCPGCGTNIKDLRKMVEQQPAPVQPAETVVNSVPVNNINNSIKNNNEVKKPNKSKRDLLIILGVLAVVIIGVSLFFIFNKKDNNKPSDDQTPIVKEEEKKIESTITKLKTDYESGKIDVNKYFAELVNYDYDYDSLDKEYKTDEIIYTTGNISEIAELLEKHRSELSEESIRKLLENATLQDVQVGNEVSVEPQANTNNNVRVVPLNDTNNKDKIASHKLDKAYLSKNEHFIIWYTNYGDDAVTLEQVQDIANELENSINDYEEIFNTEYLYKPYYDELINKNYFNARESLKANGINAAKIDTAMNVYIYDTGSNGTLATYYNPIDTGVLIETIILLGIDDLFMGESGIVSYPYIVMDKGTIQQSTENIKTVANHELFHHFQYLYCKGTEKQRCPNGYYTEATANLASVLVSEVSSTNNFLNGWAGRYTQELSGNLSTLADGYGQFPYYYTYTKAVNDWASILTPALNSGNPTDYIKNNTSKEDLVKVSETVAYNTLAKKYDNKSLYTDKNVTLKDSISTSKVLNQTINAGAVDYYEVSGDNTIEVISGNKDYVGIKFYGYKDGVYTELASSMDKIEEDLTYYVRQDKFYVAVYNADITNSNTYTIKVKGSDFAENSEFITTFNNYNIEIEMDITVAGVNTNTVSKGIVDELHQKEYLDVTTTSMGIISLNNKVYHDFNTGYTYMTQPYGGDVWWKEKSASQIVDLGTILNKLISMKNVTKVSDNHYKVKMTQSDIKGLMDSGNAGAATLSGDVYVEVYTENGYITKLEYDFSEMIKGFELFTTTIKYSNYDNAGDVEIPQSIIDNAKVQ
;
A
#
# COMPACT_ATOMS: atom_id res chain seq x y z
N MET A 1 -38.65 -8.38 0.75
CA MET A 1 -37.28 -8.71 0.28
C MET A 1 -36.56 -7.43 -0.13
N TYR A 2 -35.22 -7.41 -0.21
CA TYR A 2 -34.47 -6.25 -0.72
C TYR A 2 -33.97 -6.53 -2.14
N CYS A 3 -33.86 -5.50 -2.99
CA CYS A 3 -33.27 -5.66 -4.31
C CYS A 3 -31.77 -6.01 -4.15
N PRO A 4 -31.27 -7.10 -4.75
CA PRO A 4 -29.87 -7.48 -4.61
C PRO A 4 -28.91 -6.49 -5.29
N ASN A 5 -29.41 -5.69 -6.24
CA ASN A 5 -28.59 -4.77 -7.02
C ASN A 5 -28.45 -3.39 -6.33
N CYS A 6 -29.55 -2.79 -5.87
CA CYS A 6 -29.52 -1.44 -5.30
C CYS A 6 -29.97 -1.36 -3.83
N ARG A 7 -30.22 -2.51 -3.19
CA ARG A 7 -30.65 -2.65 -1.80
C ARG A 7 -31.93 -1.91 -1.39
N ASN A 8 -32.68 -1.34 -2.33
CA ASN A 8 -34.00 -0.80 -2.01
C ASN A 8 -34.94 -1.88 -1.50
N GLN A 9 -35.72 -1.54 -0.47
CA GLN A 9 -36.78 -2.40 0.06
C GLN A 9 -37.86 -2.59 -1.01
N LEU A 10 -38.20 -3.83 -1.28
CA LEU A 10 -39.20 -4.19 -2.30
C LEU A 10 -40.50 -4.59 -1.60
N ALA A 11 -41.61 -4.01 -2.06
CA ALA A 11 -42.94 -4.46 -1.71
C ALA A 11 -43.18 -5.89 -2.22
N ASP A 12 -44.04 -6.62 -1.51
CA ASP A 12 -44.40 -7.98 -1.92
C ASP A 12 -45.08 -7.93 -3.30
N ASN A 13 -44.61 -8.79 -4.21
CA ASN A 13 -45.09 -8.94 -5.60
C ASN A 13 -44.70 -7.88 -6.65
N VAL A 14 -43.63 -7.12 -6.46
CA VAL A 14 -43.05 -6.32 -7.56
C VAL A 14 -42.28 -7.20 -8.58
N ASP A 15 -42.61 -7.04 -9.86
CA ASP A 15 -41.91 -7.71 -10.97
C ASP A 15 -40.56 -7.04 -11.28
N PHE A 16 -40.43 -5.73 -11.02
CA PHE A 16 -39.19 -4.95 -11.23
C PHE A 16 -38.89 -4.05 -10.03
N CYS A 17 -37.61 -3.83 -9.74
CA CYS A 17 -37.19 -2.91 -8.69
C CYS A 17 -37.45 -1.47 -9.13
N PRO A 18 -38.22 -0.67 -8.37
CA PRO A 18 -38.47 0.73 -8.72
C PRO A 18 -37.24 1.63 -8.56
N GLY A 19 -36.20 1.19 -7.84
CA GLY A 19 -34.97 1.95 -7.64
C GLY A 19 -33.93 1.83 -8.76
N CYS A 20 -33.87 0.69 -9.44
CA CYS A 20 -32.83 0.43 -10.45
C CYS A 20 -33.29 -0.39 -11.67
N GLY A 21 -34.58 -0.74 -11.76
CA GLY A 21 -35.14 -1.48 -12.90
C GLY A 21 -34.84 -2.99 -12.95
N THR A 22 -34.13 -3.54 -11.95
CA THR A 22 -33.78 -4.97 -11.90
C THR A 22 -35.05 -5.85 -11.90
N ASN A 23 -35.12 -6.87 -12.78
CA ASN A 23 -36.22 -7.84 -12.82
C ASN A 23 -36.16 -8.79 -11.61
N ILE A 24 -37.17 -8.73 -10.75
CA ILE A 24 -37.25 -9.46 -9.48
C ILE A 24 -38.02 -10.79 -9.63
N LYS A 25 -38.81 -10.92 -10.69
CA LYS A 25 -39.66 -12.08 -10.95
C LYS A 25 -38.86 -13.37 -11.13
N ASP A 26 -37.72 -13.28 -11.82
CA ASP A 26 -36.85 -14.43 -12.09
C ASP A 26 -36.07 -14.86 -10.84
N LEU A 27 -35.73 -13.91 -9.95
CA LEU A 27 -35.02 -14.17 -8.70
C LEU A 27 -35.88 -14.90 -7.66
N ARG A 28 -37.20 -14.66 -7.62
CA ARG A 28 -38.09 -15.39 -6.69
C ARG A 28 -38.22 -16.87 -7.04
N LYS A 29 -38.21 -17.22 -8.33
CA LYS A 29 -38.26 -18.62 -8.77
C LYS A 29 -37.03 -19.42 -8.35
N MET A 30 -35.88 -18.77 -8.13
CA MET A 30 -34.66 -19.41 -7.64
C MET A 30 -34.71 -19.70 -6.13
N VAL A 31 -35.45 -18.91 -5.35
CA VAL A 31 -35.56 -19.06 -3.88
C VAL A 31 -36.59 -20.13 -3.49
N GLU A 32 -37.62 -20.37 -4.31
CA GLU A 32 -38.63 -21.42 -4.06
C GLU A 32 -38.14 -22.86 -4.35
N GLN A 33 -36.96 -23.04 -4.95
CA GLN A 33 -36.41 -24.37 -5.28
C GLN A 33 -35.39 -24.94 -4.28
N GLN A 34 -35.14 -24.29 -3.13
CA GLN A 34 -34.31 -24.86 -2.06
C GLN A 34 -35.16 -25.60 -1.01
N PRO A 35 -34.81 -26.85 -0.61
CA PRO A 35 -35.53 -27.55 0.45
C PRO A 35 -35.25 -26.92 1.82
N ALA A 36 -36.30 -26.85 2.65
CA ALA A 36 -36.29 -26.20 3.96
C ALA A 36 -35.33 -26.87 4.97
N PRO A 37 -34.69 -26.10 5.89
CA PRO A 37 -33.81 -26.65 6.92
C PRO A 37 -34.58 -27.32 8.08
N VAL A 38 -33.99 -28.36 8.64
CA VAL A 38 -34.50 -29.15 9.78
C VAL A 38 -34.31 -28.39 11.10
N GLN A 39 -35.35 -28.34 11.95
CA GLN A 39 -35.34 -27.75 13.30
C GLN A 39 -34.57 -28.61 14.32
N PRO A 40 -33.77 -28.02 15.24
CA PRO A 40 -33.24 -28.71 16.41
C PRO A 40 -34.25 -28.76 17.57
N ALA A 41 -34.18 -29.85 18.34
CA ALA A 41 -35.07 -30.17 19.47
C ALA A 41 -34.78 -29.35 20.75
N GLU A 42 -35.84 -29.02 21.48
CA GLU A 42 -35.84 -28.31 22.76
C GLU A 42 -35.17 -29.11 23.89
N THR A 43 -34.40 -28.43 24.74
CA THR A 43 -34.03 -28.93 26.08
C THR A 43 -34.35 -27.89 27.16
N VAL A 44 -35.05 -28.38 28.18
CA VAL A 44 -35.61 -27.68 29.34
C VAL A 44 -34.52 -27.39 30.37
N VAL A 45 -34.47 -26.17 30.93
CA VAL A 45 -33.78 -25.90 32.20
C VAL A 45 -34.66 -25.04 33.12
N ASN A 46 -34.89 -25.57 34.31
CA ASN A 46 -35.71 -25.03 35.39
C ASN A 46 -35.09 -23.80 36.07
N SER A 47 -35.96 -22.86 36.47
CA SER A 47 -35.70 -21.73 37.37
C SER A 47 -35.78 -22.10 38.86
N VAL A 48 -35.28 -21.19 39.73
CA VAL A 48 -35.60 -20.89 41.17
C VAL A 48 -34.37 -21.07 42.14
N PRO A 49 -34.14 -20.23 43.18
CA PRO A 49 -34.35 -18.78 43.39
C PRO A 49 -33.20 -18.02 44.11
N VAL A 50 -33.39 -16.71 44.26
CA VAL A 50 -32.63 -15.74 45.09
C VAL A 50 -32.81 -15.99 46.60
N ASN A 51 -31.74 -15.82 47.40
CA ASN A 51 -31.84 -15.55 48.83
C ASN A 51 -30.69 -14.65 49.35
N ASN A 52 -31.10 -13.59 50.07
CA ASN A 52 -30.29 -12.71 50.91
C ASN A 52 -29.66 -13.46 52.10
N ILE A 53 -28.55 -12.94 52.67
CA ILE A 53 -28.32 -12.75 54.12
C ILE A 53 -27.05 -11.89 54.35
N ASN A 54 -27.20 -10.83 55.14
CA ASN A 54 -26.18 -10.02 55.81
C ASN A 54 -25.36 -10.85 56.82
N ASN A 55 -24.07 -10.53 57.04
CA ASN A 55 -23.58 -10.04 58.34
C ASN A 55 -22.07 -9.72 58.38
N SER A 56 -21.78 -8.71 59.20
CA SER A 56 -20.52 -8.12 59.62
C SER A 56 -19.46 -9.09 60.19
N ILE A 57 -18.18 -8.67 60.19
CA ILE A 57 -17.29 -8.57 61.38
C ILE A 57 -16.03 -7.74 61.04
N LYS A 58 -15.66 -6.83 61.96
CA LYS A 58 -14.40 -6.05 62.03
C LYS A 58 -13.22 -6.90 62.55
N ASN A 59 -11.99 -6.67 62.07
CA ASN A 59 -10.84 -6.13 62.86
C ASN A 59 -9.46 -6.37 62.21
N ASN A 60 -8.65 -5.30 62.27
CA ASN A 60 -7.20 -5.10 62.21
C ASN A 60 -6.23 -6.31 62.19
N ASN A 61 -5.16 -6.22 61.39
CA ASN A 61 -3.77 -6.03 61.87
C ASN A 61 -2.71 -5.98 60.72
N GLU A 62 -1.82 -4.98 60.85
CA GLU A 62 -0.40 -4.85 60.45
C GLU A 62 0.20 -5.65 59.27
N VAL A 63 0.74 -4.90 58.30
CA VAL A 63 1.63 -5.38 57.22
C VAL A 63 3.07 -5.50 57.74
N LYS A 64 3.63 -6.71 57.73
CA LYS A 64 5.08 -6.98 57.86
C LYS A 64 5.75 -7.08 56.48
N LYS A 65 6.86 -6.38 56.28
CA LYS A 65 7.79 -6.55 55.13
C LYS A 65 8.56 -7.88 55.22
N PRO A 66 8.75 -8.64 54.12
CA PRO A 66 9.71 -9.73 54.08
C PRO A 66 11.08 -9.34 53.48
N ASN A 67 12.14 -9.86 54.10
CA ASN A 67 13.56 -9.73 53.73
C ASN A 67 13.93 -10.56 52.48
N LYS A 68 14.78 -10.01 51.60
CA LYS A 68 15.38 -10.72 50.45
C LYS A 68 16.53 -11.64 50.90
N SER A 69 16.58 -12.86 50.36
CA SER A 69 17.66 -13.84 50.60
C SER A 69 18.73 -13.80 49.50
N LYS A 70 20.00 -14.01 49.86
CA LYS A 70 21.20 -13.88 49.01
C LYS A 70 21.37 -14.95 47.90
N ARG A 71 20.33 -15.68 47.53
CA ARG A 71 20.43 -16.78 46.53
C ARG A 71 20.26 -16.31 45.08
N ASP A 72 19.58 -15.19 44.85
CA ASP A 72 19.30 -14.67 43.49
C ASP A 72 20.49 -13.92 42.86
N LEU A 73 21.41 -13.39 43.68
CA LEU A 73 22.59 -12.66 43.20
C LEU A 73 23.63 -13.58 42.53
N LEU A 74 23.72 -14.85 42.97
CA LEU A 74 24.67 -15.82 42.41
C LEU A 74 24.22 -16.37 41.05
N ILE A 75 22.91 -16.39 40.78
CA ILE A 75 22.35 -16.80 39.48
C ILE A 75 22.58 -15.69 38.44
N ILE A 76 22.41 -14.42 38.83
CA ILE A 76 22.65 -13.26 37.95
C ILE A 76 24.14 -13.15 37.56
N LEU A 77 25.05 -13.38 38.50
CA LEU A 77 26.50 -13.39 38.22
C LEU A 77 26.93 -14.53 37.28
N GLY A 78 26.27 -15.70 37.36
CA GLY A 78 26.53 -16.83 36.46
C GLY A 78 26.09 -16.55 35.01
N VAL A 79 24.93 -15.91 34.82
CA VAL A 79 24.43 -15.53 33.49
C VAL A 79 25.30 -14.46 32.85
N LEU A 80 25.77 -13.48 33.63
CA LEU A 80 26.65 -12.41 33.13
C LEU A 80 27.99 -12.97 32.60
N ALA A 81 28.56 -13.97 33.26
CA ALA A 81 29.82 -14.59 32.84
C ALA A 81 29.68 -15.37 31.51
N VAL A 82 28.54 -16.03 31.27
CA VAL A 82 28.28 -16.74 30.00
C VAL A 82 28.07 -15.76 28.84
N VAL A 83 27.42 -14.62 29.08
CA VAL A 83 27.26 -13.56 28.08
C VAL A 83 28.60 -12.93 27.69
N ILE A 84 29.49 -12.66 28.65
CA ILE A 84 30.83 -12.09 28.38
C ILE A 84 31.70 -13.06 27.57
N ILE A 85 31.64 -14.37 27.88
CA ILE A 85 32.36 -15.40 27.11
C ILE A 85 31.78 -15.55 25.70
N GLY A 86 30.45 -15.48 25.54
CA GLY A 86 29.78 -15.52 24.24
C GLY A 86 30.15 -14.34 23.34
N VAL A 87 30.19 -13.12 23.89
CA VAL A 87 30.61 -11.90 23.17
C VAL A 87 32.09 -11.97 22.80
N SER A 88 32.94 -12.47 23.69
CA SER A 88 34.39 -12.60 23.44
C SER A 88 34.69 -13.60 22.31
N LEU A 89 33.93 -14.70 22.22
CA LEU A 89 34.06 -15.68 21.13
C LEU A 89 33.54 -15.14 19.79
N PHE A 90 32.48 -14.33 19.80
CA PHE A 90 31.95 -13.68 18.59
C PHE A 90 32.97 -12.75 17.92
N PHE A 91 33.79 -12.02 18.70
CA PHE A 91 34.85 -11.16 18.14
C PHE A 91 36.08 -11.94 17.65
N ILE A 92 36.37 -13.13 18.21
CA ILE A 92 37.51 -13.95 17.77
C ILE A 92 37.20 -14.66 16.44
N PHE A 93 35.95 -15.06 16.19
CA PHE A 93 35.56 -15.74 14.94
C PHE A 93 35.26 -14.81 13.75
N ASN A 94 35.12 -13.48 13.97
CA ASN A 94 34.86 -12.50 12.89
C ASN A 94 36.10 -11.79 12.34
N LYS A 95 37.32 -12.26 12.65
CA LYS A 95 38.53 -11.76 12.00
C LYS A 95 38.78 -12.54 10.69
N LYS A 96 38.18 -12.08 9.59
CA LYS A 96 38.53 -12.55 8.24
C LYS A 96 39.71 -11.77 7.67
N ASP A 97 40.59 -12.54 7.03
CA ASP A 97 41.90 -12.18 6.50
C ASP A 97 41.90 -11.00 5.51
N ASN A 98 42.92 -10.15 5.66
CA ASN A 98 43.28 -9.11 4.70
C ASN A 98 43.89 -9.75 3.44
N ASN A 99 43.10 -9.91 2.38
CA ASN A 99 43.63 -10.03 1.03
C ASN A 99 43.24 -8.80 0.20
N LYS A 100 44.27 -8.10 -0.31
CA LYS A 100 44.15 -6.93 -1.19
C LYS A 100 43.35 -7.28 -2.46
N PRO A 101 42.46 -6.40 -2.93
CA PRO A 101 41.88 -6.54 -4.27
C PRO A 101 42.84 -6.00 -5.34
N SER A 102 42.86 -6.71 -6.46
CA SER A 102 43.42 -6.29 -7.75
C SER A 102 42.52 -5.21 -8.35
N ASP A 103 43.13 -4.13 -8.85
CA ASP A 103 42.49 -3.11 -9.68
C ASP A 103 41.96 -3.72 -11.00
N ASP A 104 41.01 -2.98 -11.59
CA ASP A 104 40.33 -3.14 -12.89
C ASP A 104 38.97 -3.86 -12.91
N GLN A 105 37.93 -3.19 -12.37
CA GLN A 105 36.61 -3.12 -13.01
C GLN A 105 35.98 -1.75 -12.79
N THR A 106 35.64 -1.09 -13.89
CA THR A 106 34.94 0.19 -13.98
C THR A 106 33.61 0.14 -13.19
N PRO A 107 33.33 1.09 -12.28
CA PRO A 107 32.14 1.02 -11.46
C PRO A 107 30.89 1.33 -12.29
N ILE A 108 30.02 0.34 -12.44
CA ILE A 108 28.61 0.58 -12.75
C ILE A 108 28.02 1.19 -11.47
N VAL A 109 27.71 2.48 -11.52
CA VAL A 109 27.02 3.20 -10.44
C VAL A 109 25.64 2.57 -10.31
N LYS A 110 25.46 1.71 -9.30
CA LYS A 110 24.14 1.51 -8.71
C LYS A 110 23.85 2.77 -7.91
N GLU A 111 22.87 3.55 -8.32
CA GLU A 111 22.20 4.45 -7.38
C GLU A 111 21.64 3.57 -6.26
N GLU A 112 22.30 3.58 -5.10
CA GLU A 112 21.65 3.15 -3.88
C GLU A 112 20.47 4.11 -3.67
N GLU A 113 19.25 3.60 -3.82
CA GLU A 113 18.06 4.29 -3.32
C GLU A 113 18.30 4.58 -1.84
N LYS A 114 18.64 5.85 -1.55
CA LYS A 114 18.81 6.35 -0.19
C LYS A 114 17.47 6.16 0.51
N LYS A 115 17.40 5.22 1.47
CA LYS A 115 16.23 5.03 2.32
C LYS A 115 15.92 6.38 2.98
N ILE A 116 14.82 7.01 2.57
CA ILE A 116 14.39 8.30 3.11
C ILE A 116 13.91 8.03 4.54
N GLU A 117 14.72 8.40 5.51
CA GLU A 117 14.39 8.33 6.93
C GLU A 117 13.90 9.72 7.37
N SER A 118 12.78 9.80 8.10
CA SER A 118 12.28 11.09 8.62
C SER A 118 13.17 11.62 9.74
N THR A 119 13.10 12.92 10.00
CA THR A 119 13.73 13.56 11.16
C THR A 119 13.34 12.84 12.46
N ILE A 120 12.04 12.59 12.68
CA ILE A 120 11.53 11.95 13.90
C ILE A 120 12.07 10.52 14.04
N THR A 121 12.02 9.69 12.99
CA THR A 121 12.54 8.31 13.03
C THR A 121 14.02 8.31 13.38
N LYS A 122 14.79 9.19 12.75
CA LYS A 122 16.22 9.26 12.96
C LYS A 122 16.54 9.69 14.39
N LEU A 123 15.87 10.71 14.90
CA LEU A 123 16.01 11.18 16.28
C LEU A 123 15.70 10.06 17.28
N LYS A 124 14.57 9.37 17.09
CA LYS A 124 14.17 8.27 17.97
C LYS A 124 15.12 7.09 17.90
N THR A 125 15.57 6.70 16.70
CA THR A 125 16.53 5.61 16.52
C THR A 125 17.88 5.94 17.18
N ASP A 126 18.35 7.17 17.04
CA ASP A 126 19.58 7.63 17.69
C ASP A 126 19.43 7.66 19.22
N TYR A 127 18.26 8.04 19.73
CA TYR A 127 17.98 8.01 21.17
C TYR A 127 17.91 6.58 21.72
N GLU A 128 17.12 5.71 21.10
CA GLU A 128 16.93 4.31 21.51
C GLU A 128 18.22 3.48 21.40
N SER A 129 19.09 3.80 20.43
CA SER A 129 20.42 3.20 20.30
C SER A 129 21.46 3.78 21.28
N GLY A 130 21.12 4.84 22.01
CA GLY A 130 22.01 5.54 22.92
C GLY A 130 23.07 6.41 22.24
N LYS A 131 22.90 6.71 20.95
CA LYS A 131 23.78 7.64 20.20
C LYS A 131 23.60 9.08 20.70
N ILE A 132 22.37 9.46 21.09
CA ILE A 132 22.07 10.72 21.78
C ILE A 132 21.41 10.43 23.13
N ASP A 133 21.57 11.34 24.09
CA ASP A 133 20.91 11.25 25.39
C ASP A 133 19.50 11.89 25.36
N VAL A 134 18.77 11.75 26.46
CA VAL A 134 17.39 12.27 26.59
C VAL A 134 17.33 13.80 26.46
N ASN A 135 18.37 14.51 26.89
CA ASN A 135 18.41 15.97 26.80
C ASN A 135 18.56 16.43 25.35
N LYS A 136 19.48 15.82 24.59
CA LYS A 136 19.61 16.11 23.15
C LYS A 136 18.36 15.69 22.39
N TYR A 137 17.80 14.51 22.67
CA TYR A 137 16.56 14.06 22.04
C TYR A 137 15.41 15.06 22.25
N PHE A 138 15.19 15.48 23.50
CA PHE A 138 14.18 16.48 23.86
C PHE A 138 14.43 17.83 23.16
N ALA A 139 15.67 18.33 23.18
CA ALA A 139 16.03 19.60 22.56
C ALA A 139 15.77 19.59 21.04
N GLU A 140 16.14 18.50 20.35
CA GLU A 140 15.92 18.38 18.91
C GLU A 140 14.43 18.21 18.56
N LEU A 141 13.62 17.54 19.39
CA LEU A 141 12.15 17.51 19.20
C LEU A 141 11.54 18.91 19.33
N VAL A 142 11.96 19.68 20.34
CA VAL A 142 11.52 21.08 20.51
C VAL A 142 11.96 21.95 19.33
N ASN A 143 13.18 21.77 18.83
CA ASN A 143 13.65 22.47 17.63
C ASN A 143 12.85 22.06 16.39
N TYR A 144 12.57 20.77 16.22
CA TYR A 144 11.79 20.30 15.08
C TYR A 144 10.39 20.94 15.04
N ASP A 145 9.71 21.00 16.20
CA ASP A 145 8.36 21.54 16.29
C ASP A 145 8.32 23.08 16.18
N TYR A 146 9.29 23.82 16.74
CA TYR A 146 9.19 25.28 16.92
C TYR A 146 10.32 26.13 16.34
N ASP A 147 11.47 25.54 15.98
CA ASP A 147 12.63 26.29 15.48
C ASP A 147 13.53 25.37 14.63
N TYR A 148 13.03 25.10 13.43
CA TYR A 148 13.67 24.16 12.51
C TYR A 148 15.08 24.63 12.12
N ASP A 149 15.35 25.94 12.14
CA ASP A 149 16.66 26.48 11.83
C ASP A 149 17.71 26.06 12.85
N SER A 150 17.33 25.95 14.12
CA SER A 150 18.18 25.45 15.21
C SER A 150 18.29 23.92 15.26
N LEU A 151 17.48 23.16 14.50
CA LEU A 151 17.60 21.70 14.42
C LEU A 151 19.01 21.31 13.94
N ASP A 152 19.60 20.28 14.55
CA ASP A 152 20.93 19.83 14.15
C ASP A 152 20.95 19.39 12.68
N LYS A 153 21.98 19.79 11.93
CA LYS A 153 22.07 19.52 10.47
C LYS A 153 22.02 18.03 10.13
N GLU A 154 22.45 17.16 11.07
CA GLU A 154 22.38 15.72 10.85
C GLU A 154 20.93 15.19 10.82
N TYR A 155 19.98 15.90 11.44
CA TYR A 155 18.57 15.53 11.52
C TYR A 155 17.68 16.28 10.52
N LYS A 156 18.21 17.28 9.81
CA LYS A 156 17.53 17.92 8.67
C LYS A 156 17.49 16.94 7.49
N THR A 157 16.29 16.72 6.95
CA THR A 157 16.06 15.86 5.79
C THR A 157 15.76 16.70 4.56
N ASP A 158 16.23 16.25 3.39
CA ASP A 158 15.98 16.94 2.11
C ASP A 158 14.51 16.83 1.67
N GLU A 159 13.81 15.79 2.13
CA GLU A 159 12.36 15.60 1.95
C GLU A 159 11.68 15.88 3.29
N ILE A 160 10.90 16.98 3.35
CA ILE A 160 10.09 17.32 4.53
C ILE A 160 8.80 16.52 4.44
N ILE A 161 8.64 15.56 5.34
CA ILE A 161 7.34 14.94 5.59
C ILE A 161 6.68 15.78 6.68
N TYR A 162 5.61 16.48 6.30
CA TYR A 162 4.88 17.33 7.22
C TYR A 162 4.18 16.52 8.31
N THR A 163 4.34 16.94 9.56
CA THR A 163 3.75 16.33 10.76
C THR A 163 2.78 17.30 11.43
N THR A 164 2.12 16.80 12.46
CA THR A 164 1.47 17.59 13.50
C THR A 164 2.36 17.57 14.76
N GLY A 165 2.12 18.49 15.70
CA GLY A 165 3.07 18.73 16.80
C GLY A 165 3.17 17.56 17.78
N ASN A 166 4.39 17.27 18.26
CA ASN A 166 4.69 16.09 19.10
C ASN A 166 4.48 16.36 20.60
N ILE A 167 3.55 17.26 20.95
CA ILE A 167 3.45 17.83 22.31
C ILE A 167 3.21 16.76 23.38
N SER A 168 2.46 15.70 23.08
CA SER A 168 2.23 14.62 24.02
C SER A 168 3.51 13.83 24.36
N GLU A 169 4.36 13.54 23.37
CA GLU A 169 5.65 12.88 23.60
C GLU A 169 6.60 13.80 24.38
N ILE A 170 6.68 15.07 23.98
CA ILE A 170 7.51 16.08 24.65
C ILE A 170 7.08 16.25 26.12
N ALA A 171 5.76 16.31 26.39
CA ALA A 171 5.23 16.41 27.74
C ALA A 171 5.55 15.17 28.59
N GLU A 172 5.51 13.96 28.01
CA GLU A 172 5.94 12.74 28.71
C GLU A 172 7.44 12.74 29.05
N LEU A 173 8.30 13.18 28.15
CA LEU A 173 9.73 13.33 28.40
C LEU A 173 9.98 14.33 29.53
N LEU A 174 9.27 15.47 29.49
CA LEU A 174 9.38 16.49 30.51
C LEU A 174 8.92 15.99 31.88
N GLU A 175 7.84 15.22 31.95
CA GLU A 175 7.34 14.64 33.20
C GLU A 175 8.33 13.63 33.80
N LYS A 176 8.89 12.74 32.96
CA LYS A 176 9.75 11.64 33.42
C LYS A 176 11.20 12.06 33.67
N HIS A 177 11.73 12.99 32.89
CA HIS A 177 13.16 13.30 32.82
C HIS A 177 13.49 14.76 33.16
N ARG A 178 12.56 15.55 33.72
CA ARG A 178 12.75 16.99 34.01
C ARG A 178 14.12 17.38 34.56
N SER A 179 14.65 16.61 35.51
CA SER A 179 15.93 16.90 36.17
C SER A 179 17.16 16.65 35.30
N GLU A 180 17.01 15.93 34.20
CA GLU A 180 18.06 15.58 33.23
C GLU A 180 18.05 16.54 32.02
N LEU A 181 16.97 17.29 31.84
CA LEU A 181 16.76 18.20 30.71
C LEU A 181 17.34 19.59 31.01
N SER A 182 17.83 20.27 29.97
CA SER A 182 18.39 21.60 30.08
C SER A 182 17.29 22.64 30.30
N GLU A 183 17.55 23.60 31.19
CA GLU A 183 16.63 24.71 31.47
C GLU A 183 16.34 25.54 30.20
N GLU A 184 17.30 25.64 29.28
CA GLU A 184 17.16 26.34 28.00
C GLU A 184 16.12 25.65 27.10
N SER A 185 16.24 24.34 26.87
CA SER A 185 15.27 23.60 26.04
C SER A 185 13.88 23.58 26.68
N ILE A 186 13.81 23.44 28.01
CA ILE A 186 12.55 23.51 28.74
C ILE A 186 11.92 24.89 28.58
N ARG A 187 12.68 25.98 28.78
CA ARG A 187 12.19 27.34 28.60
C ARG A 187 11.68 27.56 27.19
N LYS A 188 12.42 27.12 26.17
CA LYS A 188 12.01 27.26 24.77
C LYS A 188 10.67 26.57 24.49
N LEU A 189 10.50 25.33 24.96
CA LEU A 189 9.21 24.64 24.88
C LEU A 189 8.11 25.44 25.57
N LEU A 190 8.35 25.91 26.80
CA LEU A 190 7.35 26.62 27.59
C LEU A 190 6.97 27.96 26.96
N GLU A 191 7.92 28.71 26.40
CA GLU A 191 7.65 29.98 25.70
C GLU A 191 6.72 29.77 24.49
N ASN A 192 6.98 28.74 23.68
CA ASN A 192 6.14 28.43 22.51
C ASN A 192 4.79 27.83 22.90
N ALA A 193 4.78 26.79 23.75
CA ALA A 193 3.55 26.13 24.17
C ALA A 193 2.66 27.00 25.08
N THR A 194 3.21 28.11 25.62
CA THR A 194 2.41 29.14 26.31
C THR A 194 2.12 30.39 25.45
N LEU A 195 2.49 30.36 24.16
CA LEU A 195 2.27 31.46 23.20
C LEU A 195 2.79 32.82 23.73
N GLN A 196 3.95 32.86 24.38
CA GLN A 196 4.50 34.10 24.99
C GLN A 196 4.86 35.18 23.96
N ASP A 197 5.03 34.77 22.73
CA ASP A 197 5.36 35.59 21.57
C ASP A 197 4.12 36.02 20.78
N VAL A 198 2.92 35.57 21.19
CA VAL A 198 1.65 35.89 20.54
C VAL A 198 0.82 36.84 21.40
N GLN A 199 0.51 38.01 20.85
CA GLN A 199 -0.46 38.94 21.43
C GLN A 199 -1.83 38.73 20.76
N VAL A 200 -2.84 38.37 21.57
CA VAL A 200 -4.22 38.26 21.12
C VAL A 200 -4.95 39.59 21.30
N GLY A 201 -5.36 40.18 20.19
CA GLY A 201 -6.13 41.41 20.17
C GLY A 201 -5.29 42.69 20.20
N ASN A 202 -5.95 43.80 20.55
CA ASN A 202 -5.25 45.06 20.82
C ASN A 202 -5.03 45.18 22.32
N GLU A 203 -3.83 45.62 22.71
CA GLU A 203 -3.49 45.98 24.09
C GLU A 203 -4.55 46.96 24.62
N VAL A 204 -5.41 46.49 25.53
CA VAL A 204 -6.36 47.36 26.22
C VAL A 204 -5.78 47.59 27.62
N SER A 205 -5.54 48.85 27.96
CA SER A 205 -5.13 49.26 29.30
C SER A 205 -6.30 49.10 30.28
N VAL A 206 -6.61 47.85 30.66
CA VAL A 206 -7.65 47.52 31.65
C VAL A 206 -6.95 47.05 32.92
N GLU A 207 -7.20 47.74 34.03
CA GLU A 207 -6.92 47.16 35.34
C GLU A 207 -7.77 45.89 35.50
N PRO A 208 -7.20 44.72 35.85
CA PRO A 208 -7.94 43.49 36.03
C PRO A 208 -9.11 43.72 37.02
N GLN A 209 -10.34 43.73 36.53
CA GLN A 209 -11.49 43.73 37.43
C GLN A 209 -11.74 42.32 37.94
N ALA A 210 -12.01 42.19 39.24
CA ALA A 210 -12.35 40.91 39.85
C ALA A 210 -13.53 40.28 39.10
N ASN A 211 -13.31 39.08 38.56
CA ASN A 211 -14.35 38.34 37.86
C ASN A 211 -15.49 38.01 38.84
N THR A 212 -16.73 38.32 38.47
CA THR A 212 -17.93 37.96 39.26
C THR A 212 -18.42 36.54 38.97
N ASN A 213 -17.83 35.82 38.00
CA ASN A 213 -18.08 34.39 37.79
C ASN A 213 -17.29 33.56 38.81
N ASN A 214 -18.01 32.86 39.69
CA ASN A 214 -17.45 32.01 40.75
C ASN A 214 -16.55 30.85 40.26
N ASN A 215 -16.47 30.61 38.94
CA ASN A 215 -15.70 29.52 38.33
C ASN A 215 -14.30 29.95 37.83
N VAL A 216 -13.98 31.25 37.86
CA VAL A 216 -12.67 31.78 37.43
C VAL A 216 -12.10 32.63 38.56
N ARG A 217 -11.18 32.06 39.34
CA ARG A 217 -10.41 32.82 40.32
C ARG A 217 -9.21 33.43 39.60
N VAL A 218 -9.26 34.72 39.34
CA VAL A 218 -8.13 35.45 38.75
C VAL A 218 -7.30 36.05 39.89
N VAL A 219 -6.00 35.76 39.93
CA VAL A 219 -5.06 36.52 40.75
C VAL A 219 -4.58 37.71 39.92
N PRO A 220 -4.79 38.96 40.36
CA PRO A 220 -4.17 40.11 39.70
C PRO A 220 -2.66 39.98 39.88
N LEU A 221 -1.94 39.63 38.81
CA LEU A 221 -0.48 39.73 38.81
C LEU A 221 -0.11 41.20 38.68
N ASN A 222 0.59 41.73 39.69
CA ASN A 222 1.09 43.10 39.68
C ASN A 222 2.09 43.28 38.53
N ASP A 223 1.63 43.93 37.48
CA ASP A 223 2.41 44.40 36.34
C ASP A 223 3.44 45.44 36.81
N THR A 224 4.74 45.10 36.84
CA THR A 224 5.76 46.14 37.06
C THR A 224 7.11 46.00 36.35
N ASN A 225 7.56 44.84 35.83
CA ASN A 225 8.99 44.74 35.46
C ASN A 225 9.36 44.15 34.08
N ASN A 226 8.42 43.77 33.20
CA ASN A 226 8.79 43.12 31.92
C ASN A 226 8.28 43.85 30.66
N LYS A 227 8.50 45.18 30.60
CA LYS A 227 8.13 46.03 29.46
C LYS A 227 8.94 45.79 28.17
N ASP A 228 9.92 44.89 28.20
CA ASP A 228 10.91 44.72 27.12
C ASP A 228 10.69 43.48 26.25
N LYS A 229 9.69 42.62 26.54
CA LYS A 229 9.27 41.54 25.61
C LYS A 229 8.09 42.02 24.76
N ILE A 230 8.37 42.53 23.57
CA ILE A 230 7.34 42.81 22.56
C ILE A 230 6.97 41.46 21.91
N ALA A 231 5.69 41.10 21.93
CA ALA A 231 5.19 39.94 21.18
C ALA A 231 5.60 40.05 19.70
N SER A 232 6.20 39.00 19.13
CA SER A 232 6.57 38.99 17.71
C SER A 232 5.37 38.78 16.80
N HIS A 233 4.31 38.13 17.29
CA HIS A 233 3.09 37.85 16.56
C HIS A 233 1.93 38.63 17.16
N LYS A 234 1.14 39.28 16.31
CA LYS A 234 -0.04 40.06 16.75
C LYS A 234 -1.28 39.62 16.00
N LEU A 235 -2.22 39.01 16.72
CA LEU A 235 -3.49 38.48 16.20
C LEU A 235 -4.64 39.41 16.58
N ASP A 236 -4.81 40.49 15.83
CA ASP A 236 -5.74 41.59 16.13
C ASP A 236 -7.19 41.34 15.69
N LYS A 237 -7.44 40.25 14.96
CA LYS A 237 -8.76 39.87 14.45
C LYS A 237 -9.25 38.56 15.04
N ALA A 238 -10.57 38.45 15.09
CA ALA A 238 -11.27 37.24 15.52
C ALA A 238 -12.40 36.91 14.55
N TYR A 239 -12.61 35.62 14.31
CA TYR A 239 -13.75 35.09 13.59
C TYR A 239 -14.46 34.03 14.45
N LEU A 240 -15.78 34.15 14.59
CA LEU A 240 -16.61 33.14 15.27
C LEU A 240 -17.20 32.21 14.21
N SER A 241 -17.00 30.90 14.39
CA SER A 241 -17.57 29.89 13.50
C SER A 241 -19.09 29.90 13.49
N LYS A 242 -19.70 29.33 12.45
CA LYS A 242 -21.15 29.41 12.21
C LYS A 242 -22.01 28.84 13.34
N ASN A 243 -21.61 27.72 13.93
CA ASN A 243 -22.31 27.12 15.08
C ASN A 243 -21.66 27.52 16.41
N GLU A 244 -20.75 28.50 16.39
CA GLU A 244 -20.15 29.13 17.56
C GLU A 244 -19.31 28.17 18.42
N HIS A 245 -18.85 27.05 17.85
CA HIS A 245 -17.94 26.11 18.52
C HIS A 245 -16.48 26.57 18.53
N PHE A 246 -16.08 27.46 17.61
CA PHE A 246 -14.69 27.89 17.45
C PHE A 246 -14.55 29.41 17.33
N ILE A 247 -13.52 29.95 17.99
CA ILE A 247 -13.04 31.31 17.78
C ILE A 247 -11.66 31.22 17.14
N ILE A 248 -11.53 31.79 15.94
CA ILE A 248 -10.27 31.82 15.19
C ILE A 248 -9.62 33.18 15.33
N TRP A 249 -8.42 33.21 15.92
CA TRP A 249 -7.57 34.38 16.09
C TRP A 249 -6.56 34.45 14.95
N TYR A 250 -6.50 35.61 14.29
CA TYR A 250 -5.66 35.81 13.11
C TYR A 250 -5.30 37.29 12.92
N THR A 251 -4.45 37.57 11.94
CA THR A 251 -4.24 38.91 11.41
C THR A 251 -4.18 38.91 9.88
N ASN A 252 -4.29 40.08 9.27
CA ASN A 252 -4.14 40.29 7.83
C ASN A 252 -2.95 41.19 7.49
N TYR A 253 -1.99 41.32 8.41
CA TYR A 253 -0.81 42.17 8.27
C TYR A 253 0.47 41.40 8.60
N GLY A 254 1.60 41.89 8.07
CA GLY A 254 2.93 41.36 8.39
C GLY A 254 3.16 39.94 7.87
N ASP A 255 4.10 39.25 8.50
CA ASP A 255 4.49 37.90 8.13
C ASP A 255 3.38 36.89 8.48
N ASP A 256 2.55 37.17 9.49
CA ASP A 256 1.40 36.35 9.95
C ASP A 256 0.13 36.47 9.10
N ALA A 257 0.14 37.27 8.03
CA ALA A 257 -1.07 37.63 7.30
C ALA A 257 -1.79 36.44 6.66
N VAL A 258 -3.08 36.29 6.97
CA VAL A 258 -4.03 35.38 6.30
C VAL A 258 -5.29 36.11 5.86
N THR A 259 -5.98 35.57 4.86
CA THR A 259 -7.25 36.15 4.35
C THR A 259 -8.45 35.68 5.19
N LEU A 260 -9.51 36.49 5.22
CA LEU A 260 -10.76 36.09 5.87
C LEU A 260 -11.38 34.83 5.24
N GLU A 261 -11.23 34.65 3.92
CA GLU A 261 -11.71 33.47 3.20
C GLU A 261 -11.04 32.20 3.72
N GLN A 262 -9.70 32.20 3.85
CA GLN A 262 -8.97 31.07 4.43
C GLN A 262 -9.37 30.78 5.88
N VAL A 263 -9.61 31.82 6.68
CA VAL A 263 -10.10 31.67 8.07
C VAL A 263 -11.50 31.06 8.09
N GLN A 264 -12.37 31.47 7.17
CA GLN A 264 -13.71 30.90 7.04
C GLN A 264 -13.67 29.44 6.58
N ASP A 265 -12.77 29.08 5.68
CA ASP A 265 -12.58 27.70 5.23
C ASP A 265 -12.20 26.78 6.39
N ILE A 266 -11.23 27.20 7.23
CA ILE A 266 -10.84 26.45 8.45
C ILE A 266 -12.04 26.31 9.38
N ALA A 267 -12.74 27.42 9.67
CA ALA A 267 -13.89 27.40 10.59
C ALA A 267 -15.02 26.49 10.07
N ASN A 268 -15.29 26.53 8.78
CA ASN A 268 -16.33 25.73 8.15
C ASN A 268 -15.95 24.25 8.18
N GLU A 269 -14.70 23.90 7.90
CA GLU A 269 -14.26 22.51 7.96
C GLU A 269 -14.42 21.94 9.38
N LEU A 270 -13.88 22.64 10.38
CA LEU A 270 -13.99 22.21 11.78
C LEU A 270 -15.44 22.00 12.21
N GLU A 271 -16.36 22.89 11.78
CA GLU A 271 -17.79 22.76 12.08
C GLU A 271 -18.46 21.59 11.34
N ASN A 272 -18.09 21.36 10.09
CA ASN A 272 -18.69 20.30 9.29
C ASN A 272 -18.32 18.92 9.83
N SER A 273 -17.08 18.74 10.28
CA SER A 273 -16.58 17.44 10.73
C SER A 273 -17.03 17.01 12.13
N ILE A 274 -17.58 17.92 12.95
CA ILE A 274 -18.10 17.56 14.29
C ILE A 274 -19.16 16.46 14.18
N ASN A 275 -20.20 16.67 13.36
CA ASN A 275 -21.32 15.73 13.27
C ASN A 275 -20.86 14.38 12.71
N ASP A 276 -19.97 14.40 11.72
CA ASP A 276 -19.42 13.18 11.13
C ASP A 276 -18.61 12.39 12.17
N TYR A 277 -17.81 13.08 12.99
CA TYR A 277 -17.07 12.43 14.08
C TYR A 277 -17.98 11.89 15.19
N GLU A 278 -19.03 12.62 15.56
CA GLU A 278 -20.02 12.13 16.52
C GLU A 278 -20.71 10.85 16.00
N GLU A 279 -21.09 10.83 14.72
CA GLU A 279 -21.73 9.67 14.08
C GLU A 279 -20.77 8.48 13.96
N ILE A 280 -19.55 8.70 13.46
CA ILE A 280 -18.58 7.64 13.18
C ILE A 280 -18.00 7.04 14.46
N PHE A 281 -17.63 7.88 15.42
CA PHE A 281 -16.88 7.46 16.62
C PHE A 281 -17.74 7.38 17.88
N ASN A 282 -19.04 7.70 17.77
CA ASN A 282 -20.00 7.64 18.88
C ASN A 282 -19.49 8.37 20.13
N THR A 283 -18.91 9.54 19.92
CA THR A 283 -18.36 10.42 20.97
C THR A 283 -18.91 11.82 20.74
N GLU A 284 -19.72 12.33 21.66
CA GLU A 284 -20.31 13.67 21.57
C GLU A 284 -19.22 14.75 21.68
N TYR A 285 -19.30 15.77 20.84
CA TYR A 285 -18.44 16.94 20.93
C TYR A 285 -18.77 17.72 22.20
N LEU A 286 -17.75 17.94 23.03
CA LEU A 286 -17.91 18.66 24.28
C LEU A 286 -16.68 19.52 24.57
N TYR A 287 -16.80 20.81 24.31
CA TYR A 287 -15.79 21.77 24.75
C TYR A 287 -16.04 22.23 26.19
N LYS A 288 -15.02 22.08 27.04
CA LYS A 288 -15.01 22.59 28.42
C LYS A 288 -13.71 23.36 28.64
N PRO A 289 -13.73 24.71 28.57
CA PRO A 289 -12.52 25.48 28.73
C PRO A 289 -11.97 25.32 30.15
N TYR A 290 -10.68 25.06 30.24
CA TYR A 290 -9.88 25.14 31.44
C TYR A 290 -9.11 26.46 31.43
N TYR A 291 -9.29 27.24 32.50
CA TYR A 291 -8.62 28.51 32.71
C TYR A 291 -7.65 28.35 33.87
N ASP A 292 -6.37 28.63 33.64
CA ASP A 292 -5.40 28.66 34.73
C ASP A 292 -5.43 30.03 35.43
N GLU A 293 -5.42 30.02 36.78
CA GLU A 293 -5.45 31.23 37.61
C GLU A 293 -4.19 32.09 37.39
N LEU A 294 -3.08 31.49 36.91
CA LEU A 294 -1.77 32.11 36.75
C LEU A 294 -1.53 32.77 35.38
N ILE A 295 -2.40 32.57 34.38
CA ILE A 295 -2.20 33.00 32.97
C ILE A 295 -3.25 34.05 32.51
N ASN A 296 -4.14 34.49 33.41
CA ASN A 296 -5.45 35.06 33.04
C ASN A 296 -5.52 36.55 32.66
N LYS A 297 -4.39 37.29 32.49
CA LYS A 297 -4.45 38.69 32.00
C LYS A 297 -5.01 38.76 30.58
N ASN A 298 -4.68 37.78 29.74
CA ASN A 298 -5.09 37.76 28.33
C ASN A 298 -6.52 37.29 28.06
N TYR A 299 -7.16 36.61 29.02
CA TYR A 299 -8.60 36.35 28.95
C TYR A 299 -9.41 37.66 28.83
N PHE A 300 -9.05 38.70 29.59
CA PHE A 300 -9.73 40.00 29.51
C PHE A 300 -9.43 40.73 28.21
N ASN A 301 -8.17 40.74 27.78
CA ASN A 301 -7.75 41.34 26.50
C ASN A 301 -8.48 40.69 25.32
N ALA A 302 -8.58 39.37 25.31
CA ALA A 302 -9.32 38.62 24.31
C ALA A 302 -10.82 38.96 24.36
N ARG A 303 -11.46 39.06 25.53
CA ARG A 303 -12.87 39.48 25.64
C ARG A 303 -13.13 40.87 25.08
N GLU A 304 -12.27 41.84 25.34
CA GLU A 304 -12.40 43.18 24.76
C GLU A 304 -12.17 43.15 23.24
N SER A 305 -11.22 42.34 22.79
CA SER A 305 -10.92 42.18 21.37
C SER A 305 -12.04 41.50 20.61
N LEU A 306 -12.76 40.53 21.22
CA LEU A 306 -14.00 39.98 20.67
C LEU A 306 -15.04 41.08 20.48
N LYS A 307 -15.25 41.96 21.48
CA LYS A 307 -16.20 43.08 21.35
C LYS A 307 -15.81 44.02 20.23
N ALA A 308 -14.53 44.34 20.10
CA ALA A 308 -14.02 45.20 19.03
C ALA A 308 -14.22 44.58 17.64
N ASN A 309 -14.20 43.25 17.55
CA ASN A 309 -14.50 42.48 16.33
C ASN A 309 -16.01 42.20 16.16
N GLY A 310 -16.88 42.78 16.99
CA GLY A 310 -18.34 42.60 16.89
C GLY A 310 -18.85 41.24 17.35
N ILE A 311 -18.05 40.48 18.11
CA ILE A 311 -18.37 39.16 18.65
C ILE A 311 -18.79 39.26 20.11
N ASN A 312 -19.78 38.47 20.52
CA ASN A 312 -20.19 38.40 21.92
C ASN A 312 -19.05 37.83 22.78
N ALA A 313 -18.50 38.64 23.68
CA ALA A 313 -17.39 38.26 24.57
C ALA A 313 -17.68 37.03 25.45
N ALA A 314 -18.94 36.67 25.69
CA ALA A 314 -19.28 35.44 26.43
C ALA A 314 -18.93 34.16 25.66
N LYS A 315 -18.71 34.23 24.33
CA LYS A 315 -18.34 33.06 23.52
C LYS A 315 -16.97 32.50 23.83
N ILE A 316 -16.10 33.31 24.43
CA ILE A 316 -14.81 32.85 24.95
C ILE A 316 -14.96 31.69 25.95
N ASP A 317 -16.11 31.61 26.63
CA ASP A 317 -16.43 30.61 27.65
C ASP A 317 -17.05 29.31 27.09
N THR A 318 -17.29 29.25 25.78
CA THR A 318 -17.99 28.12 25.15
C THR A 318 -17.37 27.66 23.83
N ALA A 319 -16.50 28.46 23.22
CA ALA A 319 -15.88 28.17 21.94
C ALA A 319 -14.39 27.86 22.11
N MET A 320 -13.90 26.84 21.41
CA MET A 320 -12.49 26.48 21.36
C MET A 320 -11.69 27.55 20.62
N ASN A 321 -10.54 27.94 21.17
CA ASN A 321 -9.65 28.90 20.53
C ASN A 321 -8.77 28.19 19.48
N VAL A 322 -8.67 28.80 18.31
CA VAL A 322 -7.77 28.40 17.22
C VAL A 322 -6.89 29.61 16.89
N TYR A 323 -5.57 29.44 16.89
CA TYR A 323 -4.61 30.51 16.59
C TYR A 323 -3.94 30.24 15.25
N ILE A 324 -3.85 31.27 14.39
CA ILE A 324 -3.20 31.18 13.08
C ILE A 324 -2.09 32.22 13.00
N TYR A 325 -0.84 31.77 12.86
CA TYR A 325 0.34 32.64 12.74
C TYR A 325 1.54 31.89 12.13
N ASP A 326 2.67 32.58 11.90
CA ASP A 326 3.94 31.94 11.54
C ASP A 326 4.57 31.27 12.77
N THR A 327 4.54 29.95 12.85
CA THR A 327 5.14 29.24 14.00
C THR A 327 6.66 29.13 13.89
N GLY A 328 7.25 29.52 12.76
CA GLY A 328 8.66 29.28 12.46
C GLY A 328 8.99 27.81 12.15
N SER A 329 7.99 26.92 12.12
CA SER A 329 8.16 25.52 11.76
C SER A 329 8.17 25.32 10.25
N ASN A 330 9.10 24.50 9.76
CA ASN A 330 9.09 24.03 8.37
C ASN A 330 8.42 22.64 8.22
N GLY A 331 8.17 21.94 9.34
CA GLY A 331 7.70 20.55 9.35
C GLY A 331 6.36 20.35 10.04
N THR A 332 6.02 21.16 11.04
CA THR A 332 4.80 21.01 11.85
C THR A 332 3.72 21.96 11.35
N LEU A 333 2.61 21.39 10.87
CA LEU A 333 1.52 22.15 10.22
C LEU A 333 0.50 22.71 11.21
N ALA A 334 0.26 21.97 12.29
CA ALA A 334 -0.66 22.34 13.36
C ALA A 334 -0.36 21.51 14.61
N THR A 335 -0.92 21.95 15.74
CA THR A 335 -0.81 21.26 17.02
C THR A 335 -2.06 21.50 17.88
N TYR A 336 -2.67 20.42 18.35
CA TYR A 336 -3.69 20.42 19.38
C TYR A 336 -3.09 20.35 20.79
N TYR A 337 -3.41 21.33 21.62
CA TYR A 337 -2.95 21.38 23.02
C TYR A 337 -4.05 20.96 23.97
N ASN A 338 -3.90 19.77 24.55
CA ASN A 338 -4.84 19.25 25.52
C ASN A 338 -4.57 19.78 26.95
N PRO A 339 -5.57 19.74 27.87
CA PRO A 339 -5.40 20.26 29.23
C PRO A 339 -4.40 19.48 30.10
N ILE A 340 -4.11 18.22 29.78
CA ILE A 340 -3.25 17.35 30.60
C ILE A 340 -1.78 17.65 30.32
N ASP A 341 -1.41 17.70 29.04
CA ASP A 341 -0.06 18.05 28.56
C ASP A 341 0.31 19.44 29.07
N THR A 342 -0.63 20.35 28.94
CA THR A 342 -0.55 21.68 29.53
C THR A 342 -0.33 21.66 31.04
N GLY A 343 -1.04 20.81 31.79
CA GLY A 343 -0.86 20.70 33.24
C GLY A 343 0.58 20.35 33.62
N VAL A 344 1.24 19.48 32.84
CA VAL A 344 2.67 19.16 33.01
C VAL A 344 3.56 20.36 32.72
N LEU A 345 3.25 21.14 31.69
CA LEU A 345 4.00 22.37 31.37
C LEU A 345 3.89 23.38 32.52
N ILE A 346 2.68 23.62 33.04
CA ILE A 346 2.43 24.57 34.13
C ILE A 346 3.12 24.13 35.42
N GLU A 347 3.01 22.84 35.78
CA GLU A 347 3.73 22.29 36.93
C GLU A 347 5.25 22.45 36.78
N THR A 348 5.77 22.37 35.56
CA THR A 348 7.18 22.60 35.25
C THR A 348 7.59 24.05 35.49
N ILE A 349 6.79 25.02 35.03
CA ILE A 349 7.06 26.45 35.28
C ILE A 349 7.16 26.70 36.80
N ILE A 350 6.20 26.19 37.58
CA ILE A 350 6.17 26.34 39.05
C ILE A 350 7.39 25.70 39.70
N LEU A 351 7.71 24.46 39.33
CA LEU A 351 8.80 23.71 39.98
C LEU A 351 10.19 24.26 39.65
N LEU A 352 10.38 24.84 38.47
CA LEU A 352 11.64 25.48 38.07
C LEU A 352 11.73 26.95 38.48
N GLY A 353 10.64 27.54 39.01
CA GLY A 353 10.61 28.95 39.41
C GLY A 353 10.80 29.91 38.23
N ILE A 354 10.30 29.54 37.05
CA ILE A 354 10.37 30.35 35.82
C ILE A 354 9.21 31.36 35.83
N ASP A 355 9.10 32.11 36.93
CA ASP A 355 7.93 32.94 37.23
C ASP A 355 7.73 34.08 36.23
N ASP A 356 8.78 34.47 35.50
CA ASP A 356 8.69 35.48 34.44
C ASP A 356 7.81 35.03 33.26
N LEU A 357 7.61 33.72 33.04
CA LEU A 357 6.65 33.20 32.06
C LEU A 357 5.20 33.37 32.52
N PHE A 358 4.94 33.37 33.84
CA PHE A 358 3.62 33.75 34.37
C PHE A 358 3.36 35.25 34.29
N MET A 359 4.44 36.05 34.32
CA MET A 359 4.36 37.51 34.30
C MET A 359 4.37 38.14 32.90
N GLY A 360 4.57 37.33 31.85
CA GLY A 360 4.51 37.75 30.44
C GLY A 360 3.08 37.79 29.87
N GLU A 361 2.91 38.45 28.72
CA GLU A 361 1.64 38.41 27.97
C GLU A 361 1.50 37.09 27.20
N SER A 362 1.25 35.97 27.90
CA SER A 362 0.92 34.68 27.25
C SER A 362 -0.32 34.79 26.37
N GLY A 363 -0.22 34.54 25.06
CA GLY A 363 -1.33 34.59 24.12
C GLY A 363 -2.48 33.61 24.41
N ILE A 364 -2.35 32.73 25.39
CA ILE A 364 -3.34 31.70 25.70
C ILE A 364 -4.55 32.29 26.42
N VAL A 365 -5.72 32.03 25.85
CA VAL A 365 -7.02 32.33 26.45
C VAL A 365 -7.53 31.20 27.34
N SER A 366 -7.55 29.97 26.82
CA SER A 366 -8.05 28.78 27.50
C SER A 366 -7.55 27.49 26.85
N TYR A 367 -7.64 26.38 27.58
CA TYR A 367 -7.37 25.03 27.08
C TYR A 367 -8.65 24.19 26.98
N PRO A 368 -8.75 23.22 26.06
CA PRO A 368 -7.83 22.99 24.95
C PRO A 368 -7.93 24.09 23.87
N TYR A 369 -6.91 24.14 23.01
CA TYR A 369 -6.85 25.02 21.84
C TYR A 369 -6.07 24.34 20.70
N ILE A 370 -6.18 24.90 19.49
CA ILE A 370 -5.43 24.48 18.30
C ILE A 370 -4.54 25.63 17.84
N VAL A 371 -3.30 25.34 17.44
CA VAL A 371 -2.44 26.25 16.71
C VAL A 371 -2.28 25.71 15.30
N MET A 372 -2.46 26.57 14.29
CA MET A 372 -2.21 26.22 12.89
C MET A 372 -1.15 27.16 12.32
N ASP A 373 -0.13 26.58 11.70
CA ASP A 373 0.90 27.34 11.00
C ASP A 373 0.32 27.97 9.72
N LYS A 374 0.62 29.23 9.46
CA LYS A 374 0.14 29.92 8.25
C LYS A 374 0.66 29.28 6.96
N GLY A 375 1.85 28.67 6.99
CA GLY A 375 2.46 27.97 5.87
C GLY A 375 1.59 26.80 5.42
N THR A 376 0.92 26.10 6.34
CA THR A 376 -0.09 25.07 6.06
C THR A 376 -1.18 25.59 5.12
N ILE A 377 -1.69 26.79 5.41
CA ILE A 377 -2.78 27.44 4.69
C ILE A 377 -2.32 27.90 3.29
N GLN A 378 -1.06 28.31 3.17
CA GLN A 378 -0.48 28.82 1.91
C GLN A 378 -0.10 27.70 0.93
N GLN A 379 0.19 26.49 1.41
CA GLN A 379 0.59 25.36 0.58
C GLN A 379 -0.57 24.76 -0.23
N SER A 380 -1.74 24.58 0.38
CA SER A 380 -2.91 23.98 -0.28
C SER A 380 -4.18 24.21 0.55
N THR A 381 -5.29 24.57 -0.10
CA THR A 381 -6.60 24.60 0.57
C THR A 381 -7.08 23.20 0.98
N GLU A 382 -6.56 22.14 0.36
CA GLU A 382 -6.84 20.75 0.78
C GLU A 382 -6.04 20.35 2.03
N ASN A 383 -4.89 21.00 2.29
CA ASN A 383 -4.17 20.85 3.57
C ASN A 383 -5.00 21.39 4.73
N ILE A 384 -5.69 22.52 4.53
CA ILE A 384 -6.59 23.08 5.55
C ILE A 384 -7.57 22.01 6.01
N LYS A 385 -8.25 21.35 5.05
CA LYS A 385 -9.28 20.35 5.38
C LYS A 385 -8.71 19.21 6.21
N THR A 386 -7.67 18.60 5.67
CA THR A 386 -7.10 17.40 6.22
C THR A 386 -6.43 17.66 7.58
N VAL A 387 -5.64 18.75 7.72
CA VAL A 387 -4.94 19.09 8.96
C VAL A 387 -5.92 19.54 10.05
N ALA A 388 -6.89 20.42 9.73
CA ALA A 388 -7.88 20.86 10.71
C ALA A 388 -8.68 19.68 11.28
N ASN A 389 -9.08 18.74 10.42
CA ASN A 389 -9.81 17.55 10.82
C ASN A 389 -8.95 16.59 11.65
N HIS A 390 -7.67 16.47 11.34
CA HIS A 390 -6.72 15.70 12.15
C HIS A 390 -6.63 16.27 13.57
N GLU A 391 -6.36 17.58 13.71
CA GLU A 391 -6.24 18.23 15.02
C GLU A 391 -7.55 18.21 15.82
N LEU A 392 -8.68 18.41 15.14
CA LEU A 392 -9.99 18.29 15.77
C LEU A 392 -10.20 16.87 16.32
N PHE A 393 -9.74 15.84 15.63
CA PHE A 393 -9.90 14.47 16.11
C PHE A 393 -9.10 14.20 17.39
N HIS A 394 -7.95 14.85 17.61
CA HIS A 394 -7.28 14.80 18.91
C HIS A 394 -8.15 15.32 20.05
N HIS A 395 -9.06 16.26 19.79
CA HIS A 395 -10.07 16.65 20.78
C HIS A 395 -11.03 15.50 21.10
N PHE A 396 -11.54 14.78 20.10
CA PHE A 396 -12.41 13.63 20.30
C PHE A 396 -11.69 12.49 21.03
N GLN A 397 -10.42 12.24 20.71
CA GLN A 397 -9.56 11.30 21.43
C GLN A 397 -9.40 11.71 22.90
N TYR A 398 -9.18 13.01 23.18
CA TYR A 398 -9.15 13.52 24.54
C TYR A 398 -10.48 13.24 25.27
N LEU A 399 -11.63 13.54 24.66
CA LEU A 399 -12.95 13.28 25.25
C LEU A 399 -13.16 11.79 25.54
N TYR A 400 -12.71 10.92 24.64
CA TYR A 400 -12.79 9.48 24.76
C TYR A 400 -11.87 8.93 25.88
N CYS A 401 -10.60 9.35 25.91
CA CYS A 401 -9.56 8.81 26.79
C CYS A 401 -9.55 9.46 28.19
N LYS A 402 -10.28 10.56 28.41
CA LYS A 402 -10.38 11.28 29.70
C LYS A 402 -10.81 10.41 30.89
N GLY A 403 -11.41 9.24 30.64
CA GLY A 403 -11.81 8.27 31.66
C GLY A 403 -10.77 7.20 32.03
N THR A 404 -9.58 7.21 31.42
CA THR A 404 -8.54 6.19 31.68
C THR A 404 -7.66 6.52 32.89
N GLU A 405 -7.03 5.50 33.50
CA GLU A 405 -6.12 5.67 34.66
C GLU A 405 -4.95 6.64 34.38
N LYS A 406 -4.58 6.83 33.11
CA LYS A 406 -3.50 7.70 32.64
C LYS A 406 -3.96 9.07 32.16
N GLN A 407 -5.27 9.32 32.05
CA GLN A 407 -5.89 10.51 31.48
C GLN A 407 -5.53 10.84 30.00
N ARG A 408 -4.47 10.24 29.42
CA ARG A 408 -4.09 10.26 27.99
C ARG A 408 -4.38 8.92 27.30
N CYS A 409 -4.58 8.94 25.99
CA CYS A 409 -4.58 7.70 25.22
C CYS A 409 -3.19 7.02 25.33
N PRO A 410 -3.08 5.72 25.64
CA PRO A 410 -1.80 5.14 26.08
C PRO A 410 -0.74 4.91 25.00
N ASN A 411 -1.06 5.10 23.72
CA ASN A 411 -0.16 4.78 22.60
C ASN A 411 -0.16 5.89 21.55
N GLY A 412 0.89 6.72 21.53
CA GLY A 412 1.00 7.87 20.63
C GLY A 412 0.96 7.50 19.13
N TYR A 413 1.63 6.43 18.71
CA TYR A 413 1.62 6.02 17.30
C TYR A 413 0.22 5.68 16.79
N TYR A 414 -0.57 4.97 17.58
CA TYR A 414 -1.93 4.65 17.22
C TYR A 414 -2.84 5.88 17.29
N THR A 415 -2.59 6.80 18.23
CA THR A 415 -3.27 8.10 18.32
C THR A 415 -3.08 8.91 17.02
N GLU A 416 -1.87 9.03 16.50
CA GLU A 416 -1.61 9.73 15.23
C GLU A 416 -2.21 9.00 14.02
N ALA A 417 -2.06 7.68 13.97
CA ALA A 417 -2.63 6.86 12.91
C ALA A 417 -4.15 7.01 12.81
N THR A 418 -4.83 7.07 13.96
CA THR A 418 -6.28 7.19 14.02
C THR A 418 -6.77 8.60 13.77
N ALA A 419 -5.98 9.64 14.09
CA ALA A 419 -6.25 11.01 13.67
C ALA A 419 -6.15 11.18 12.15
N ASN A 420 -5.14 10.57 11.52
CA ASN A 420 -5.06 10.49 10.07
C ASN A 420 -6.24 9.71 9.46
N LEU A 421 -6.63 8.57 10.06
CA LEU A 421 -7.81 7.81 9.63
C LEU A 421 -9.08 8.67 9.71
N ALA A 422 -9.31 9.31 10.85
CA ALA A 422 -10.49 10.14 11.06
C ALA A 422 -10.55 11.27 10.03
N SER A 423 -9.44 11.97 9.84
CA SER A 423 -9.29 13.01 8.81
C SER A 423 -9.64 12.47 7.41
N VAL A 424 -9.14 11.29 7.02
CA VAL A 424 -9.50 10.66 5.73
C VAL A 424 -10.99 10.36 5.60
N LEU A 425 -11.64 9.94 6.68
CA LEU A 425 -13.04 9.52 6.65
C LEU A 425 -14.01 10.68 6.47
N VAL A 426 -13.64 11.89 6.94
CA VAL A 426 -14.52 13.07 6.91
C VAL A 426 -14.09 14.14 5.91
N SER A 427 -12.82 14.13 5.48
CA SER A 427 -12.33 15.14 4.54
C SER A 427 -12.74 14.82 3.10
N GLU A 428 -13.56 15.67 2.50
CA GLU A 428 -13.85 15.64 1.07
C GLU A 428 -12.76 16.37 0.27
N VAL A 429 -11.70 15.64 -0.10
CA VAL A 429 -10.60 16.17 -0.92
C VAL A 429 -10.76 15.85 -2.41
N SER A 430 -10.47 16.83 -3.26
CA SER A 430 -10.58 16.68 -4.73
C SER A 430 -9.26 16.33 -5.42
N SER A 431 -8.13 16.50 -4.72
CA SER A 431 -6.78 16.34 -5.28
C SER A 431 -5.87 15.50 -4.39
N THR A 432 -4.69 15.14 -4.92
CA THR A 432 -3.63 14.41 -4.23
C THR A 432 -2.54 15.34 -3.69
N ASN A 433 -2.90 16.61 -3.44
CA ASN A 433 -2.02 17.62 -2.88
C ASN A 433 -2.49 17.97 -1.46
N ASN A 434 -2.43 16.97 -0.57
CA ASN A 434 -2.72 17.14 0.84
C ASN A 434 -1.69 16.43 1.74
N PHE A 435 -1.63 16.79 3.03
CA PHE A 435 -0.58 16.31 3.94
C PHE A 435 -0.58 14.78 4.12
N LEU A 436 -1.74 14.13 4.00
CA LEU A 436 -1.87 12.67 4.15
C LEU A 436 -1.22 11.91 3.00
N ASN A 437 -1.10 12.51 1.81
CA ASN A 437 -0.47 11.86 0.66
C ASN A 437 1.02 11.55 0.91
N GLY A 438 1.72 12.41 1.67
CA GLY A 438 3.11 12.16 2.08
C GLY A 438 3.23 10.91 2.95
N TRP A 439 2.33 10.76 3.93
CA TRP A 439 2.27 9.61 4.81
C TRP A 439 1.81 8.33 4.09
N ALA A 440 0.89 8.42 3.13
CA ALA A 440 0.51 7.29 2.26
C ALA A 440 1.68 6.84 1.38
N GLY A 441 2.48 7.78 0.87
CA GLY A 441 3.72 7.48 0.14
C GLY A 441 4.72 6.74 1.01
N ARG A 442 4.92 7.19 2.24
CA ARG A 442 5.81 6.53 3.19
C ARG A 442 5.34 5.13 3.57
N TYR A 443 4.04 4.97 3.85
CA TYR A 443 3.42 3.66 4.07
C TYR A 443 3.73 2.69 2.93
N THR A 444 3.59 3.15 1.69
CA THR A 444 3.86 2.37 0.48
C THR A 444 5.31 1.89 0.39
N GLN A 445 6.27 2.72 0.81
CA GLN A 445 7.69 2.40 0.77
C GLN A 445 8.15 1.53 1.95
N GLU A 446 7.49 1.65 3.11
CA GLU A 446 7.89 0.96 4.34
C GLU A 446 7.11 -0.33 4.63
N LEU A 447 6.16 -0.75 3.77
CA LEU A 447 5.17 -1.79 4.05
C LEU A 447 5.71 -3.17 4.49
N SER A 448 7.00 -3.45 4.25
CA SER A 448 7.69 -4.62 4.82
C SER A 448 7.95 -4.53 6.33
N GLY A 449 7.77 -3.37 6.95
CA GLY A 449 7.97 -3.09 8.37
C GLY A 449 6.87 -3.64 9.28
N ASN A 450 7.02 -3.48 10.60
CA ASN A 450 6.00 -3.89 11.57
C ASN A 450 4.87 -2.85 11.60
N LEU A 451 3.62 -3.29 11.45
CA LEU A 451 2.46 -2.41 11.45
C LEU A 451 2.40 -1.50 12.69
N SER A 452 2.75 -2.00 13.88
CA SER A 452 2.62 -1.25 15.14
C SER A 452 3.55 -0.03 15.26
N THR A 453 4.62 0.03 14.45
CA THR A 453 5.60 1.12 14.44
C THR A 453 5.80 1.71 13.04
N LEU A 454 4.99 1.30 12.07
CA LEU A 454 5.18 1.64 10.66
C LEU A 454 5.03 3.15 10.44
N ALA A 455 5.95 3.74 9.66
CA ALA A 455 5.89 5.14 9.25
C ALA A 455 5.56 6.11 10.41
N ASP A 456 6.28 5.96 11.52
CA ASP A 456 6.16 6.76 12.75
C ASP A 456 4.73 6.82 13.35
N GLY A 457 3.91 5.79 13.12
CA GLY A 457 2.50 5.82 13.56
C GLY A 457 1.59 6.52 12.56
N TYR A 458 1.99 7.70 12.11
CA TYR A 458 1.23 8.50 11.13
C TYR A 458 0.86 7.71 9.87
N GLY A 459 1.78 6.93 9.30
CA GLY A 459 1.52 6.20 8.06
C GLY A 459 0.74 4.89 8.22
N GLN A 460 0.30 4.48 9.42
CA GLN A 460 -0.50 3.24 9.58
C GLN A 460 -1.94 3.38 9.04
N PHE A 461 -2.41 4.61 8.84
CA PHE A 461 -3.79 4.90 8.44
C PHE A 461 -4.29 4.22 7.15
N PRO A 462 -3.49 3.92 6.10
CA PRO A 462 -3.99 3.22 4.92
C PRO A 462 -4.41 1.78 5.24
N TYR A 463 -3.73 1.13 6.19
CA TYR A 463 -4.17 -0.16 6.72
C TYR A 463 -5.51 -0.03 7.42
N TYR A 464 -5.65 0.94 8.34
CA TYR A 464 -6.89 1.13 9.09
C TYR A 464 -8.06 1.60 8.21
N TYR A 465 -7.79 2.39 7.18
CA TYR A 465 -8.78 2.76 6.18
C TYR A 465 -9.29 1.52 5.46
N THR A 466 -8.39 0.65 5.01
CA THR A 466 -8.76 -0.63 4.40
C THR A 466 -9.54 -1.52 5.38
N TYR A 467 -9.17 -1.50 6.66
CA TYR A 467 -9.90 -2.16 7.74
C TYR A 467 -11.35 -1.68 7.83
N THR A 468 -11.62 -0.36 7.77
CA THR A 468 -13.00 0.17 7.80
C THR A 468 -13.87 -0.32 6.64
N LYS A 469 -13.26 -0.67 5.50
CA LYS A 469 -13.96 -1.19 4.31
C LYS A 469 -14.18 -2.70 4.38
N ALA A 470 -13.31 -3.42 5.07
CA ALA A 470 -13.33 -4.87 5.10
C ALA A 470 -14.13 -5.43 6.28
N VAL A 471 -14.10 -4.76 7.44
CA VAL A 471 -14.62 -5.22 8.73
C VAL A 471 -15.93 -4.52 9.06
N ASN A 472 -16.98 -5.30 9.33
CA ASN A 472 -18.25 -4.75 9.80
C ASN A 472 -18.12 -4.25 11.23
N ASP A 473 -18.79 -3.15 11.56
CA ASP A 473 -18.75 -2.55 12.90
C ASP A 473 -17.31 -2.20 13.37
N TRP A 474 -16.43 -1.84 12.43
CA TRP A 474 -15.03 -1.54 12.69
C TRP A 474 -14.82 -0.50 13.81
N ALA A 475 -15.73 0.46 13.95
CA ALA A 475 -15.63 1.54 14.94
C ALA A 475 -15.73 1.01 16.37
N SER A 476 -16.48 -0.08 16.60
CA SER A 476 -16.57 -0.74 17.91
C SER A 476 -15.29 -1.48 18.30
N ILE A 477 -14.31 -1.59 17.37
CA ILE A 477 -13.01 -2.21 17.61
C ILE A 477 -11.89 -1.16 17.62
N LEU A 478 -11.80 -0.31 16.59
CA LEU A 478 -10.73 0.69 16.47
C LEU A 478 -10.84 1.78 17.54
N THR A 479 -12.05 2.27 17.86
CA THR A 479 -12.21 3.32 18.88
C THR A 479 -11.79 2.81 20.27
N PRO A 480 -12.25 1.64 20.76
CA PRO A 480 -11.76 1.11 22.03
C PRO A 480 -10.28 0.76 22.09
N ALA A 481 -9.64 0.47 20.95
CA ALA A 481 -8.22 0.23 20.90
C ALA A 481 -7.39 1.47 21.32
N LEU A 482 -7.93 2.68 21.22
CA LEU A 482 -7.31 3.93 21.72
C LEU A 482 -7.02 3.89 23.23
N ASN A 483 -7.80 3.12 23.99
CA ASN A 483 -7.60 2.96 25.44
C ASN A 483 -6.68 1.78 25.79
N SER A 484 -6.17 1.05 24.81
CA SER A 484 -5.27 -0.09 25.02
C SER A 484 -3.82 0.35 25.07
N GLY A 485 -3.04 -0.22 26.00
CA GLY A 485 -1.58 -0.11 25.98
C GLY A 485 -0.93 -0.81 24.77
N ASN A 486 -1.62 -1.80 24.19
CA ASN A 486 -1.23 -2.46 22.94
C ASN A 486 -2.43 -2.52 21.98
N PRO A 487 -2.62 -1.50 21.13
CA PRO A 487 -3.75 -1.43 20.20
C PRO A 487 -3.79 -2.57 19.19
N THR A 488 -2.65 -3.01 18.64
CA THR A 488 -2.60 -4.12 17.68
C THR A 488 -3.03 -5.45 18.29
N ASP A 489 -2.67 -5.72 19.55
CA ASP A 489 -3.18 -6.90 20.28
C ASP A 489 -4.69 -6.82 20.47
N TYR A 490 -5.21 -5.65 20.84
CA TYR A 490 -6.64 -5.44 21.03
C TYR A 490 -7.40 -5.68 19.72
N ILE A 491 -6.94 -5.07 18.63
CA ILE A 491 -7.55 -5.22 17.30
C ILE A 491 -7.54 -6.69 16.89
N LYS A 492 -6.39 -7.38 17.00
CA LYS A 492 -6.29 -8.80 16.63
C LYS A 492 -7.25 -9.68 17.43
N ASN A 493 -7.35 -9.45 18.73
CA ASN A 493 -8.19 -10.27 19.61
C ASN A 493 -9.70 -10.02 19.41
N ASN A 494 -10.07 -8.89 18.81
CA ASN A 494 -11.47 -8.52 18.56
C ASN A 494 -11.86 -8.57 17.07
N THR A 495 -10.94 -8.97 16.18
CA THR A 495 -11.21 -9.13 14.74
C THR A 495 -11.15 -10.60 14.36
N SER A 496 -12.05 -11.04 13.47
CA SER A 496 -11.96 -12.40 12.94
C SER A 496 -10.69 -12.59 12.11
N LYS A 497 -10.18 -13.82 12.06
CA LYS A 497 -9.01 -14.15 11.23
C LYS A 497 -9.29 -13.89 9.75
N GLU A 498 -10.47 -14.26 9.29
CA GLU A 498 -10.92 -14.10 7.91
C GLU A 498 -10.92 -12.62 7.51
N ASP A 499 -11.38 -11.74 8.40
CA ASP A 499 -11.37 -10.29 8.15
C ASP A 499 -9.94 -9.73 8.13
N LEU A 500 -9.05 -10.15 9.04
CA LEU A 500 -7.64 -9.73 9.03
C LEU A 500 -6.92 -10.16 7.74
N VAL A 501 -7.20 -11.37 7.26
CA VAL A 501 -6.69 -11.87 5.97
C VAL A 501 -7.19 -11.00 4.83
N LYS A 502 -8.50 -10.72 4.79
CA LYS A 502 -9.11 -9.87 3.76
C LYS A 502 -8.53 -8.44 3.75
N VAL A 503 -8.30 -7.85 4.93
CA VAL A 503 -7.66 -6.53 5.05
C VAL A 503 -6.27 -6.56 4.44
N SER A 504 -5.43 -7.51 4.86
CA SER A 504 -4.03 -7.60 4.41
C SER A 504 -3.90 -7.92 2.93
N GLU A 505 -4.78 -8.78 2.41
CA GLU A 505 -4.91 -9.09 0.99
C GLU A 505 -5.27 -7.84 0.18
N THR A 506 -6.25 -7.07 0.65
CA THR A 506 -6.69 -5.83 0.00
C THR A 506 -5.60 -4.76 0.03
N VAL A 507 -4.89 -4.62 1.15
CA VAL A 507 -3.72 -3.74 1.28
C VAL A 507 -2.64 -4.13 0.25
N ALA A 508 -2.33 -5.41 0.13
CA ALA A 508 -1.31 -5.90 -0.81
C ALA A 508 -1.63 -5.53 -2.26
N TYR A 509 -2.90 -5.66 -2.67
CA TYR A 509 -3.32 -5.27 -4.02
C TYR A 509 -3.38 -3.75 -4.21
N ASN A 510 -4.09 -3.04 -3.33
CA ASN A 510 -4.37 -1.61 -3.50
C ASN A 510 -3.09 -0.77 -3.46
N THR A 511 -2.12 -1.15 -2.63
CA THR A 511 -0.83 -0.46 -2.54
C THR A 511 -0.03 -0.68 -3.83
N LEU A 512 0.11 -1.93 -4.29
CA LEU A 512 0.84 -2.26 -5.53
C LEU A 512 0.21 -1.59 -6.76
N ALA A 513 -1.12 -1.71 -6.90
CA ALA A 513 -1.85 -1.21 -8.06
C ALA A 513 -2.24 0.27 -7.96
N LYS A 514 -1.95 0.93 -6.83
CA LYS A 514 -2.36 2.32 -6.53
C LYS A 514 -3.88 2.54 -6.65
N LYS A 515 -4.67 1.58 -6.16
CA LYS A 515 -6.13 1.51 -6.33
C LYS A 515 -6.91 1.81 -5.05
N TYR A 516 -6.59 2.91 -4.40
CA TYR A 516 -7.43 3.45 -3.33
C TYR A 516 -8.56 4.32 -3.90
N ASP A 517 -9.76 4.23 -3.30
CA ASP A 517 -10.95 5.01 -3.67
C ASP A 517 -10.90 6.45 -3.14
N ASN A 518 -10.12 6.72 -2.10
CA ASN A 518 -9.91 8.04 -1.53
C ASN A 518 -8.58 8.67 -1.99
N LYS A 519 -8.63 9.95 -2.41
CA LYS A 519 -7.48 10.69 -2.96
C LYS A 519 -6.37 10.96 -1.94
N SER A 520 -6.66 11.00 -0.64
CA SER A 520 -5.65 11.15 0.42
C SER A 520 -4.76 9.92 0.59
N LEU A 521 -5.17 8.76 0.05
CA LEU A 521 -4.36 7.53 0.06
C LEU A 521 -3.56 7.34 -1.23
N TYR A 522 -3.78 8.17 -2.25
CA TYR A 522 -3.01 8.07 -3.49
C TYR A 522 -1.56 8.52 -3.26
N THR A 523 -0.62 7.82 -3.89
CA THR A 523 0.77 8.22 -3.98
C THR A 523 1.34 7.85 -5.34
N ASP A 524 2.28 8.65 -5.84
CA ASP A 524 3.06 8.34 -7.03
C ASP A 524 4.25 7.40 -6.73
N LYS A 525 4.64 7.28 -5.45
CA LYS A 525 5.70 6.37 -4.99
C LYS A 525 5.35 4.93 -5.35
N ASN A 526 6.36 4.15 -5.72
CA ASN A 526 6.20 2.72 -5.97
C ASN A 526 6.45 1.94 -4.68
N VAL A 527 5.91 0.72 -4.60
CA VAL A 527 6.25 -0.21 -3.52
C VAL A 527 7.74 -0.51 -3.54
N THR A 528 8.36 -0.60 -2.37
CA THR A 528 9.75 -1.05 -2.26
C THR A 528 9.81 -2.55 -2.52
N LEU A 529 10.56 -2.96 -3.54
CA LEU A 529 10.81 -4.37 -3.82
C LEU A 529 11.85 -4.91 -2.84
N LYS A 530 11.54 -6.03 -2.19
CA LYS A 530 12.48 -6.72 -1.30
C LYS A 530 13.59 -7.42 -2.08
N ASP A 531 13.29 -7.87 -3.30
CA ASP A 531 14.28 -8.39 -4.25
C ASP A 531 13.70 -8.37 -5.68
N SER A 532 14.59 -8.45 -6.68
CA SER A 532 14.24 -8.70 -8.08
C SER A 532 14.90 -9.99 -8.53
N ILE A 533 14.10 -11.02 -8.82
CA ILE A 533 14.58 -12.39 -9.07
C ILE A 533 14.49 -12.71 -10.55
N SER A 534 15.65 -12.83 -11.21
CA SER A 534 15.77 -13.20 -12.63
C SER A 534 16.48 -14.53 -12.86
N THR A 535 16.99 -15.16 -11.80
CA THR A 535 17.76 -16.42 -11.86
C THR A 535 17.33 -17.36 -10.75
N SER A 536 17.68 -18.64 -10.88
CA SER A 536 17.45 -19.67 -9.86
C SER A 536 17.89 -19.20 -8.46
N LYS A 537 16.97 -19.21 -7.50
CA LYS A 537 17.22 -18.73 -6.14
C LYS A 537 16.26 -19.37 -5.14
N VAL A 538 16.75 -19.71 -3.96
CA VAL A 538 15.90 -20.06 -2.81
C VAL A 538 16.10 -19.00 -1.74
N LEU A 539 14.99 -18.40 -1.32
CA LEU A 539 14.93 -17.37 -0.30
C LEU A 539 14.06 -17.87 0.84
N ASN A 540 14.66 -18.02 2.03
CA ASN A 540 13.93 -18.21 3.28
C ASN A 540 13.81 -16.85 3.95
N GLN A 541 12.59 -16.38 4.15
CA GLN A 541 12.31 -15.02 4.59
C GLN A 541 11.45 -15.01 5.85
N THR A 542 11.65 -13.96 6.64
CA THR A 542 10.73 -13.57 7.70
C THR A 542 9.91 -12.38 7.19
N ILE A 543 8.60 -12.43 7.44
CA ILE A 543 7.67 -11.33 7.21
C ILE A 543 7.23 -10.75 8.56
N ASN A 544 7.29 -9.43 8.68
CA ASN A 544 6.93 -8.74 9.92
C ASN A 544 5.42 -8.77 10.18
N ALA A 545 5.02 -8.44 11.40
CA ALA A 545 3.62 -8.38 11.79
C ALA A 545 2.85 -7.33 10.97
N GLY A 546 1.76 -7.73 10.30
CA GLY A 546 0.94 -6.85 9.46
C GLY A 546 1.60 -6.35 8.16
N ALA A 547 2.75 -6.92 7.78
CA ALA A 547 3.56 -6.44 6.66
C ALA A 547 3.14 -7.04 5.31
N VAL A 548 3.60 -6.41 4.23
CA VAL A 548 3.59 -6.97 2.86
C VAL A 548 4.98 -6.86 2.25
N ASP A 549 5.51 -7.97 1.76
CA ASP A 549 6.75 -8.03 1.00
C ASP A 549 6.45 -8.19 -0.50
N TYR A 550 7.09 -7.37 -1.34
CA TYR A 550 6.96 -7.45 -2.79
C TYR A 550 8.26 -7.91 -3.46
N TYR A 551 8.10 -8.70 -4.51
CA TYR A 551 9.18 -9.18 -5.36
C TYR A 551 8.81 -8.98 -6.82
N GLU A 552 9.77 -8.55 -7.64
CA GLU A 552 9.66 -8.62 -9.10
C GLU A 552 10.33 -9.91 -9.58
N VAL A 553 9.68 -10.64 -10.50
CA VAL A 553 10.18 -11.90 -11.05
C VAL A 553 10.17 -11.81 -12.58
N SER A 554 11.25 -12.26 -13.22
CA SER A 554 11.42 -12.21 -14.69
C SER A 554 12.14 -13.46 -15.22
N GLY A 555 11.99 -13.75 -16.52
CA GLY A 555 12.65 -14.86 -17.23
C GLY A 555 11.80 -16.13 -17.38
N ASP A 556 12.35 -17.15 -18.05
CA ASP A 556 11.75 -18.48 -18.24
C ASP A 556 11.95 -19.32 -16.97
N ASN A 557 11.27 -18.94 -15.90
CA ASN A 557 11.43 -19.54 -14.59
C ASN A 557 10.12 -20.22 -14.12
N THR A 558 10.26 -21.25 -13.29
CA THR A 558 9.18 -21.70 -12.41
C THR A 558 9.37 -21.06 -11.04
N ILE A 559 8.30 -20.50 -10.48
CA ILE A 559 8.27 -19.95 -9.14
C ILE A 559 7.40 -20.80 -8.22
N GLU A 560 7.95 -21.17 -7.08
CA GLU A 560 7.26 -21.80 -5.97
C GLU A 560 7.32 -20.84 -4.77
N VAL A 561 6.19 -20.52 -4.17
CA VAL A 561 6.15 -19.75 -2.92
C VAL A 561 5.36 -20.55 -1.89
N ILE A 562 5.96 -20.74 -0.71
CA ILE A 562 5.41 -21.56 0.37
C ILE A 562 5.27 -20.70 1.62
N SER A 563 4.05 -20.65 2.15
CA SER A 563 3.72 -20.02 3.41
C SER A 563 4.26 -20.83 4.59
N GLY A 564 4.88 -20.16 5.55
CA GLY A 564 5.25 -20.79 6.83
C GLY A 564 4.07 -20.93 7.79
N ASN A 565 2.95 -20.24 7.52
CA ASN A 565 1.76 -20.25 8.35
C ASN A 565 0.50 -19.98 7.52
N LYS A 566 -0.15 -21.05 7.06
CA LYS A 566 -1.31 -20.97 6.17
C LYS A 566 -2.57 -20.32 6.76
N ASP A 567 -2.56 -20.01 8.05
CA ASP A 567 -3.67 -19.30 8.68
C ASP A 567 -3.54 -17.78 8.53
N TYR A 568 -2.33 -17.25 8.32
CA TYR A 568 -2.07 -15.80 8.36
C TYR A 568 -1.21 -15.29 7.21
N VAL A 569 -0.33 -16.11 6.64
CA VAL A 569 0.55 -15.69 5.55
C VAL A 569 -0.06 -16.10 4.22
N GLY A 570 -0.45 -15.10 3.44
CA GLY A 570 -1.03 -15.27 2.11
C GLY A 570 -0.10 -14.83 1.00
N ILE A 571 -0.28 -15.43 -0.16
CA ILE A 571 0.56 -15.24 -1.33
C ILE A 571 -0.33 -14.81 -2.50
N LYS A 572 0.08 -13.76 -3.19
CA LYS A 572 -0.53 -13.26 -4.41
C LYS A 572 0.51 -13.18 -5.52
N PHE A 573 0.14 -13.67 -6.69
CA PHE A 573 0.97 -13.62 -7.89
C PHE A 573 0.26 -12.80 -8.96
N TYR A 574 0.92 -11.75 -9.43
CA TYR A 574 0.38 -10.79 -10.37
C TYR A 574 1.18 -10.74 -11.66
N GLY A 575 0.48 -10.71 -12.79
CA GLY A 575 1.04 -10.27 -14.07
C GLY A 575 0.83 -8.78 -14.24
N TYR A 576 1.81 -8.10 -14.85
CA TYR A 576 1.73 -6.69 -15.18
C TYR A 576 1.84 -6.49 -16.68
N LYS A 577 0.90 -5.73 -17.24
CA LYS A 577 0.89 -5.32 -18.64
C LYS A 577 0.18 -3.98 -18.81
N ASP A 578 0.75 -3.09 -19.62
CA ASP A 578 0.12 -1.81 -20.00
C ASP A 578 -0.37 -0.97 -18.80
N GLY A 579 0.36 -0.98 -17.68
CA GLY A 579 -0.02 -0.26 -16.45
C GLY A 579 -1.03 -0.98 -15.56
N VAL A 580 -1.43 -2.21 -15.90
CA VAL A 580 -2.46 -2.97 -15.19
C VAL A 580 -1.88 -4.23 -14.54
N TYR A 581 -2.13 -4.37 -13.24
CA TYR A 581 -1.85 -5.59 -12.48
C TYR A 581 -3.07 -6.53 -12.53
N THR A 582 -2.84 -7.77 -12.95
CA THR A 582 -3.82 -8.86 -13.02
C THR A 582 -3.40 -9.98 -12.08
N GLU A 583 -4.28 -10.39 -11.17
CA GLU A 583 -4.04 -11.57 -10.33
C GLU A 583 -4.05 -12.83 -11.21
N LEU A 584 -2.97 -13.59 -11.15
CA LEU A 584 -2.80 -14.85 -11.86
C LEU A 584 -3.02 -16.04 -10.93
N ALA A 585 -2.52 -15.94 -9.70
CA ALA A 585 -2.70 -16.98 -8.69
C ALA A 585 -2.73 -16.40 -7.28
N SER A 586 -3.40 -17.12 -6.37
CA SER A 586 -3.40 -16.79 -4.95
C SER A 586 -3.57 -18.04 -4.09
N SER A 587 -2.92 -18.03 -2.92
CA SER A 587 -2.98 -19.15 -1.97
C SER A 587 -2.55 -18.71 -0.59
N MET A 588 -3.13 -19.32 0.44
CA MET A 588 -2.64 -19.19 1.82
C MET A 588 -1.58 -20.24 2.15
N ASP A 589 -1.41 -21.28 1.33
CA ASP A 589 -0.49 -22.40 1.62
C ASP A 589 0.73 -22.36 0.71
N LYS A 590 0.51 -22.60 -0.59
CA LYS A 590 1.55 -22.64 -1.61
C LYS A 590 0.99 -22.22 -2.97
N ILE A 591 1.81 -21.54 -3.76
CA ILE A 591 1.64 -21.40 -5.21
C ILE A 591 2.83 -22.04 -5.94
N GLU A 592 2.60 -22.52 -7.16
CA GLU A 592 3.64 -23.01 -8.08
C GLU A 592 3.24 -22.62 -9.51
N GLU A 593 3.99 -21.71 -10.11
CA GLU A 593 3.65 -21.08 -11.39
C GLU A 593 4.84 -21.16 -12.34
N ASP A 594 4.60 -21.56 -13.57
CA ASP A 594 5.59 -21.50 -14.65
C ASP A 594 5.32 -20.26 -15.51
N LEU A 595 6.29 -19.36 -15.54
CA LEU A 595 6.16 -18.06 -16.20
C LEU A 595 5.99 -18.19 -17.71
N THR A 596 6.43 -19.32 -18.30
CA THR A 596 6.30 -19.57 -19.74
C THR A 596 4.85 -19.70 -20.20
N TYR A 597 3.92 -20.06 -19.31
CA TYR A 597 2.48 -20.09 -19.63
C TYR A 597 1.85 -18.69 -19.79
N TYR A 598 2.56 -17.64 -19.36
CA TYR A 598 2.04 -16.28 -19.32
C TYR A 598 2.70 -15.33 -20.35
N VAL A 599 2.89 -15.82 -21.59
CA VAL A 599 3.56 -15.13 -22.72
C VAL A 599 3.05 -13.73 -23.09
N ARG A 600 1.95 -13.27 -22.49
CA ARG A 600 1.33 -11.96 -22.77
C ARG A 600 1.63 -10.88 -21.72
N GLN A 601 2.30 -11.22 -20.61
CA GLN A 601 2.62 -10.27 -19.54
C GLN A 601 4.03 -9.68 -19.72
N ASP A 602 4.22 -8.42 -19.33
CA ASP A 602 5.52 -7.73 -19.45
C ASP A 602 6.42 -8.03 -18.24
N LYS A 603 5.81 -8.15 -17.05
CA LYS A 603 6.48 -8.41 -15.78
C LYS A 603 5.60 -9.24 -14.85
N PHE A 604 6.21 -9.85 -13.84
CA PHE A 604 5.51 -10.57 -12.79
C PHE A 604 5.90 -10.06 -11.41
N TYR A 605 4.93 -10.07 -10.50
CA TYR A 605 5.10 -9.63 -9.13
C TYR A 605 4.55 -10.66 -8.15
N VAL A 606 5.30 -10.95 -7.10
CA VAL A 606 4.81 -11.70 -5.94
C VAL A 606 4.59 -10.71 -4.81
N ALA A 607 3.41 -10.74 -4.21
CA ALA A 607 3.15 -10.10 -2.93
C ALA A 607 2.89 -11.17 -1.89
N VAL A 608 3.69 -11.18 -0.82
CA VAL A 608 3.46 -12.02 0.35
C VAL A 608 3.02 -11.12 1.50
N TYR A 609 1.86 -11.37 2.08
CA TYR A 609 1.32 -10.57 3.18
C TYR A 609 1.17 -11.39 4.45
N ASN A 610 1.30 -10.75 5.61
CA ASN A 610 1.10 -11.37 6.92
C ASN A 610 -0.08 -10.72 7.65
N ALA A 611 -1.20 -11.45 7.71
CA ALA A 611 -2.41 -11.03 8.41
C ALA A 611 -2.30 -11.12 9.94
N ASP A 612 -1.25 -11.76 10.47
CA ASP A 612 -0.95 -11.66 11.90
C ASP A 612 -0.30 -10.29 12.18
N ILE A 613 -1.11 -9.36 12.70
CA ILE A 613 -0.67 -8.00 13.04
C ILE A 613 0.10 -7.89 14.37
N THR A 614 0.35 -9.01 15.06
CA THR A 614 1.11 -9.03 16.33
C THR A 614 2.40 -9.85 16.24
N ASN A 615 2.46 -10.87 15.36
CA ASN A 615 3.61 -11.75 15.25
C ASN A 615 4.19 -11.78 13.83
N SER A 616 5.51 -11.81 13.75
CA SER A 616 6.21 -12.15 12.51
C SER A 616 6.01 -13.63 12.16
N ASN A 617 5.96 -13.92 10.87
CA ASN A 617 5.88 -15.28 10.32
C ASN A 617 7.00 -15.50 9.30
N THR A 618 7.06 -16.68 8.69
CA THR A 618 8.05 -17.02 7.66
C THR A 618 7.39 -17.43 6.36
N TYR A 619 8.16 -17.38 5.28
CA TYR A 619 7.79 -17.95 3.98
C TYR A 619 9.05 -18.29 3.19
N THR A 620 8.90 -19.11 2.16
CA THR A 620 9.99 -19.50 1.26
C THR A 620 9.61 -19.17 -0.18
N ILE A 621 10.51 -18.55 -0.93
CA ILE A 621 10.41 -18.41 -2.39
C ILE A 621 11.49 -19.31 -3.01
N LYS A 622 11.10 -20.17 -3.95
CA LYS A 622 12.03 -20.92 -4.80
C LYS A 622 11.75 -20.54 -6.24
N VAL A 623 12.72 -19.93 -6.88
CA VAL A 623 12.72 -19.71 -8.33
C VAL A 623 13.68 -20.73 -8.94
N LYS A 624 13.20 -21.49 -9.92
CA LYS A 624 14.01 -22.40 -10.72
C LYS A 624 14.05 -21.85 -12.14
N GLY A 625 15.23 -21.50 -12.61
CA GLY A 625 15.46 -21.32 -14.03
C GLY A 625 15.52 -22.66 -14.75
N SER A 626 15.51 -22.58 -16.07
CA SER A 626 15.57 -23.70 -17.02
C SER A 626 16.70 -24.73 -16.75
N ASP A 627 17.67 -24.42 -15.89
CA ASP A 627 18.84 -25.27 -15.59
C ASP A 627 18.60 -26.33 -14.48
N PHE A 628 17.36 -26.57 -14.05
CA PHE A 628 17.02 -27.67 -13.13
C PHE A 628 16.08 -28.69 -13.77
N ALA A 629 16.56 -29.38 -14.79
CA ALA A 629 16.12 -30.73 -15.08
C ALA A 629 17.25 -31.70 -14.66
N GLU A 630 17.16 -32.28 -13.47
CA GLU A 630 17.78 -33.59 -13.28
C GLU A 630 17.23 -34.50 -14.36
N ASN A 631 18.13 -35.09 -15.16
CA ASN A 631 17.92 -36.15 -16.14
C ASN A 631 16.52 -36.77 -16.09
N SER A 632 15.57 -36.13 -16.76
CA SER A 632 14.29 -36.73 -17.09
C SER A 632 14.26 -36.78 -18.60
N GLU A 633 14.25 -37.99 -19.12
CA GLU A 633 13.88 -38.24 -20.51
C GLU A 633 12.54 -37.54 -20.76
N PHE A 634 12.50 -36.66 -21.75
CA PHE A 634 11.31 -35.91 -22.10
C PHE A 634 10.33 -36.87 -22.78
N ILE A 635 9.49 -37.55 -22.01
CA ILE A 635 8.41 -38.41 -22.51
C ILE A 635 7.11 -37.61 -22.46
N THR A 636 6.72 -37.02 -23.59
CA THR A 636 5.40 -36.40 -23.74
C THR A 636 4.39 -37.45 -24.19
N THR A 637 3.37 -37.74 -23.37
CA THR A 637 2.25 -38.61 -23.76
C THR A 637 1.07 -37.74 -24.21
N PHE A 638 0.94 -37.58 -25.52
CA PHE A 638 -0.26 -37.03 -26.17
C PHE A 638 -0.75 -38.02 -27.25
N ASN A 639 -2.02 -37.94 -27.63
CA ASN A 639 -2.50 -38.64 -28.82
C ASN A 639 -1.79 -38.06 -30.05
N ASN A 640 -0.95 -38.86 -30.69
CA ASN A 640 -0.09 -38.47 -31.80
C ASN A 640 -0.67 -38.93 -33.14
N TYR A 641 -0.59 -38.09 -34.17
CA TYR A 641 -0.98 -38.40 -35.55
C TYR A 641 0.25 -38.48 -36.45
N ASN A 642 0.31 -39.46 -37.35
CA ASN A 642 1.25 -39.39 -38.48
C ASN A 642 0.67 -38.44 -39.53
N ILE A 643 1.42 -37.39 -39.85
CA ILE A 643 1.10 -36.44 -40.92
C ILE A 643 2.00 -36.72 -42.13
N GLU A 644 1.41 -36.73 -43.33
CA GLU A 644 2.10 -36.71 -44.62
C GLU A 644 1.62 -35.48 -45.38
N ILE A 645 2.54 -34.59 -45.72
CA ILE A 645 2.27 -33.36 -46.48
C ILE A 645 2.88 -33.55 -47.86
N GLU A 646 2.02 -33.58 -48.86
CA GLU A 646 2.40 -33.64 -50.27
C GLU A 646 2.23 -32.27 -50.90
N MET A 647 3.30 -31.73 -51.47
CA MET A 647 3.33 -30.42 -52.10
C MET A 647 3.61 -30.62 -53.59
N ASP A 648 2.69 -30.14 -54.42
CA ASP A 648 2.81 -30.12 -55.87
C ASP A 648 2.93 -28.67 -56.35
N ILE A 649 4.04 -28.37 -57.02
CA ILE A 649 4.33 -27.04 -57.56
C ILE A 649 4.43 -27.12 -59.07
N THR A 650 3.61 -26.34 -59.78
CA THR A 650 3.70 -26.18 -61.24
C THR A 650 4.21 -24.79 -61.59
N VAL A 651 5.43 -24.72 -62.12
CA VAL A 651 6.05 -23.46 -62.58
C VAL A 651 6.42 -23.61 -64.05
N ALA A 652 5.81 -22.78 -64.90
CA ALA A 652 6.05 -22.71 -66.35
C ALA A 652 6.02 -24.10 -67.04
N GLY A 653 5.06 -24.95 -66.66
CA GLY A 653 4.90 -26.30 -67.19
C GLY A 653 5.84 -27.36 -66.59
N VAL A 654 6.65 -27.02 -65.57
CA VAL A 654 7.49 -27.97 -64.82
C VAL A 654 6.83 -28.30 -63.48
N ASN A 655 6.53 -29.59 -63.28
CA ASN A 655 5.96 -30.10 -62.02
C ASN A 655 7.07 -30.57 -61.09
N THR A 656 7.04 -30.08 -59.85
CA THR A 656 7.87 -30.58 -58.75
C THR A 656 6.94 -31.09 -57.65
N ASN A 657 7.17 -32.33 -57.20
CA ASN A 657 6.45 -32.94 -56.08
C ASN A 657 7.41 -33.15 -54.92
N THR A 658 7.02 -32.73 -53.72
CA THR A 658 7.73 -32.99 -52.46
C THR A 658 6.79 -33.61 -51.44
N VAL A 659 7.24 -34.67 -50.77
CA VAL A 659 6.48 -35.35 -49.71
C VAL A 659 7.25 -35.27 -48.41
N SER A 660 6.65 -34.66 -47.39
CA SER A 660 7.16 -34.56 -46.02
C SER A 660 6.33 -35.42 -45.08
N LYS A 661 6.96 -36.13 -44.13
CA LYS A 661 6.27 -36.96 -43.14
C LYS A 661 6.68 -36.54 -41.73
N GLY A 662 5.75 -36.49 -40.78
CA GLY A 662 6.00 -36.10 -39.39
C GLY A 662 4.98 -36.67 -38.41
N ILE A 663 5.11 -36.28 -37.13
CA ILE A 663 4.19 -36.61 -36.05
C ILE A 663 3.70 -35.31 -35.40
N VAL A 664 2.39 -35.18 -35.16
CA VAL A 664 1.76 -33.97 -34.58
C VAL A 664 0.81 -34.40 -33.46
N ASP A 665 0.80 -33.69 -32.33
CA ASP A 665 -0.14 -33.97 -31.23
C ASP A 665 -1.51 -33.28 -31.39
N GLU A 666 -2.51 -33.80 -30.68
CA GLU A 666 -3.91 -33.35 -30.71
C GLU A 666 -4.13 -31.91 -30.21
N LEU A 667 -3.25 -31.36 -29.38
CA LEU A 667 -3.38 -30.03 -28.79
C LEU A 667 -2.86 -28.96 -29.76
N HIS A 668 -1.70 -29.18 -30.38
CA HIS A 668 -1.10 -28.26 -31.36
C HIS A 668 -1.84 -28.27 -32.70
N GLN A 669 -2.60 -29.32 -33.03
CA GLN A 669 -3.48 -29.34 -34.20
C GLN A 669 -4.60 -28.29 -34.15
N LYS A 670 -5.09 -27.93 -32.95
CA LYS A 670 -6.20 -26.98 -32.80
C LYS A 670 -5.76 -25.52 -32.91
N GLU A 671 -4.48 -25.24 -32.72
CA GLU A 671 -3.99 -23.86 -32.64
C GLU A 671 -2.90 -23.51 -33.67
N TYR A 672 -2.03 -24.45 -34.07
CA TYR A 672 -0.91 -24.17 -34.98
C TYR A 672 -0.50 -25.40 -35.81
N LEU A 673 -1.00 -25.51 -37.04
CA LEU A 673 -0.37 -26.36 -38.04
C LEU A 673 0.54 -25.46 -38.88
N ASP A 674 1.86 -25.53 -38.71
CA ASP A 674 2.82 -24.80 -39.55
C ASP A 674 3.36 -25.73 -40.66
N VAL A 675 3.17 -25.36 -41.93
CA VAL A 675 3.71 -26.11 -43.07
C VAL A 675 4.85 -25.33 -43.68
N THR A 676 6.08 -25.74 -43.40
CA THR A 676 7.29 -25.11 -43.92
C THR A 676 7.51 -25.50 -45.39
N THR A 677 7.38 -24.54 -46.31
CA THR A 677 7.74 -24.71 -47.74
C THR A 677 9.12 -24.13 -47.96
N THR A 678 10.15 -24.97 -48.04
CA THR A 678 11.51 -24.47 -48.31
C THR A 678 11.62 -24.05 -49.77
N SER A 679 11.72 -22.73 -49.98
CA SER A 679 12.31 -22.03 -51.13
C SER A 679 11.79 -22.33 -52.55
N MET A 680 11.38 -21.26 -53.24
CA MET A 680 11.38 -21.13 -54.70
C MET A 680 12.79 -21.28 -55.31
N GLY A 681 13.46 -22.42 -55.12
CA GLY A 681 14.81 -22.68 -55.58
C GLY A 681 15.22 -24.14 -55.38
N ILE A 682 15.31 -24.88 -56.47
CA ILE A 682 15.60 -26.32 -56.57
C ILE A 682 16.82 -26.71 -55.72
N ILE A 683 16.61 -27.41 -54.61
CA ILE A 683 17.61 -28.28 -53.96
C ILE A 683 16.92 -29.59 -53.58
N SER A 684 17.47 -30.71 -54.07
CA SER A 684 17.05 -32.07 -53.73
C SER A 684 17.16 -32.29 -52.22
N LEU A 685 16.02 -32.46 -51.54
CA LEU A 685 15.95 -32.75 -50.10
C LEU A 685 15.53 -34.22 -49.90
N ASN A 686 16.52 -35.12 -49.79
CA ASN A 686 16.33 -36.45 -49.23
C ASN A 686 16.55 -36.47 -47.69
N ASN A 687 16.55 -35.30 -47.04
CA ASN A 687 16.84 -35.18 -45.62
C ASN A 687 15.55 -35.30 -44.81
N LYS A 688 15.50 -36.31 -43.93
CA LYS A 688 14.47 -36.41 -42.90
C LYS A 688 14.70 -35.30 -41.87
N VAL A 689 13.67 -34.51 -41.57
CA VAL A 689 13.71 -33.39 -40.61
C VAL A 689 12.61 -33.56 -39.55
N TYR A 690 12.85 -33.05 -38.35
CA TYR A 690 11.88 -32.99 -37.26
C TYR A 690 11.55 -31.52 -36.99
N HIS A 691 10.26 -31.19 -36.92
CA HIS A 691 9.79 -29.83 -36.64
C HIS A 691 9.22 -29.77 -35.22
N ASP A 692 9.79 -28.91 -34.38
CA ASP A 692 9.26 -28.59 -33.06
C ASP A 692 8.38 -27.35 -33.18
N PHE A 693 7.07 -27.59 -33.19
CA PHE A 693 6.07 -26.55 -33.33
C PHE A 693 5.92 -25.68 -32.07
N ASN A 694 6.36 -26.16 -30.91
CA ASN A 694 6.30 -25.41 -29.66
C ASN A 694 7.43 -24.36 -29.61
N THR A 695 8.63 -24.72 -30.05
CA THR A 695 9.80 -23.81 -30.02
C THR A 695 10.08 -23.11 -31.35
N GLY A 696 9.43 -23.54 -32.45
CA GLY A 696 9.60 -22.98 -33.80
C GLY A 696 10.92 -23.38 -34.47
N TYR A 697 11.54 -24.47 -34.02
CA TYR A 697 12.82 -24.97 -34.55
C TYR A 697 12.64 -26.17 -35.47
N THR A 698 13.41 -26.19 -36.55
CA THR A 698 13.57 -27.37 -37.41
C THR A 698 14.90 -28.05 -37.11
N TYR A 699 14.85 -29.34 -36.84
CA TYR A 699 15.98 -30.19 -36.53
C TYR A 699 16.27 -31.17 -37.66
N MET A 700 17.54 -31.39 -37.91
CA MET A 700 17.98 -32.46 -38.79
C MET A 700 17.88 -33.82 -38.09
N THR A 701 17.28 -34.83 -38.73
CA THR A 701 17.23 -36.18 -38.12
C THR A 701 18.44 -37.05 -38.48
N GLN A 702 19.35 -36.54 -39.32
CA GLN A 702 20.65 -37.16 -39.63
C GLN A 702 21.72 -36.07 -39.80
N PRO A 703 22.98 -36.29 -39.40
CA PRO A 703 24.03 -35.27 -39.44
C PRO A 703 24.50 -34.99 -40.87
N TYR A 704 24.76 -33.71 -41.19
CA TYR A 704 25.27 -33.31 -42.49
C TYR A 704 26.80 -33.35 -42.50
N GLY A 705 27.38 -34.31 -43.23
CA GLY A 705 28.82 -34.34 -43.51
C GLY A 705 29.71 -34.35 -42.26
N GLY A 706 29.63 -35.43 -41.48
CA GLY A 706 30.45 -35.68 -40.28
C GLY A 706 29.92 -34.94 -39.05
N ASP A 707 29.30 -35.66 -38.11
CA ASP A 707 28.85 -35.30 -36.74
C ASP A 707 28.30 -33.88 -36.47
N VAL A 708 28.02 -33.09 -37.50
CA VAL A 708 27.47 -31.74 -37.39
C VAL A 708 25.95 -31.86 -37.49
N TRP A 709 25.33 -31.60 -36.35
CA TRP A 709 23.88 -31.46 -36.20
C TRP A 709 23.53 -29.97 -36.24
N TRP A 710 22.53 -29.62 -37.04
CA TRP A 710 22.03 -28.25 -37.13
C TRP A 710 20.60 -28.14 -36.59
N LYS A 711 20.30 -26.99 -36.01
CA LYS A 711 18.92 -26.53 -35.78
C LYS A 711 18.78 -25.15 -36.39
N GLU A 712 17.70 -24.94 -37.12
CA GLU A 712 17.38 -23.65 -37.73
C GLU A 712 16.10 -23.13 -37.10
N LYS A 713 16.12 -21.87 -36.64
CA LYS A 713 14.89 -21.16 -36.31
C LYS A 713 14.32 -20.63 -37.62
N SER A 714 13.69 -21.52 -38.37
CA SER A 714 13.14 -21.23 -39.70
C SER A 714 11.88 -20.37 -39.57
N ALA A 715 12.02 -19.12 -39.14
CA ALA A 715 11.03 -18.08 -39.39
C ALA A 715 11.18 -17.61 -40.86
N SER A 716 10.99 -18.53 -41.80
CA SER A 716 10.73 -18.20 -43.20
C SER A 716 9.24 -18.35 -43.42
N GLN A 717 8.47 -17.42 -42.84
CA GLN A 717 7.02 -17.39 -42.92
C GLN A 717 6.60 -17.15 -44.36
N ILE A 718 6.19 -18.21 -45.05
CA ILE A 718 5.43 -18.07 -46.29
C ILE A 718 4.10 -18.78 -46.11
N VAL A 719 3.16 -17.94 -45.65
CA VAL A 719 1.74 -18.15 -45.36
C VAL A 719 1.42 -18.80 -44.02
N ASP A 720 1.05 -17.94 -43.07
CA ASP A 720 0.53 -18.27 -41.75
C ASP A 720 -0.84 -18.98 -41.86
N LEU A 721 -0.83 -20.30 -41.66
CA LEU A 721 -2.03 -21.14 -41.52
C LEU A 721 -2.93 -20.64 -40.39
N GLY A 722 -2.37 -20.07 -39.33
CA GLY A 722 -3.11 -19.38 -38.27
C GLY A 722 -3.89 -18.18 -38.80
N THR A 723 -3.36 -17.41 -39.76
CA THR A 723 -4.10 -16.33 -40.43
C THR A 723 -5.25 -16.87 -41.28
N ILE A 724 -5.06 -17.98 -42.00
CA ILE A 724 -6.14 -18.64 -42.76
C ILE A 724 -7.22 -19.17 -41.80
N LEU A 725 -6.83 -19.85 -40.72
CA LEU A 725 -7.73 -20.36 -39.69
C LEU A 725 -8.51 -19.24 -39.00
N ASN A 726 -7.85 -18.17 -38.60
CA ASN A 726 -8.50 -16.99 -38.00
C ASN A 726 -9.53 -16.38 -38.94
N LYS A 727 -9.25 -16.32 -40.25
CA LYS A 727 -10.19 -15.85 -41.26
C LYS A 727 -11.37 -16.81 -41.43
N LEU A 728 -11.14 -18.13 -41.42
CA LEU A 728 -12.19 -19.14 -41.48
C LEU A 728 -13.09 -19.11 -40.23
N ILE A 729 -12.52 -18.98 -39.04
CA ILE A 729 -13.25 -18.87 -37.76
C ILE A 729 -14.07 -17.58 -37.73
N SER A 730 -13.47 -16.46 -38.11
CA SER A 730 -14.15 -15.15 -38.12
C SER A 730 -15.05 -14.93 -39.34
N MET A 731 -15.00 -15.83 -40.34
CA MET A 731 -15.59 -15.68 -41.67
C MET A 731 -15.23 -14.36 -42.38
N LYS A 732 -14.12 -13.72 -41.99
CA LYS A 732 -13.68 -12.43 -42.53
C LYS A 732 -12.80 -12.67 -43.75
N ASN A 733 -13.15 -12.07 -44.89
CA ASN A 733 -12.49 -12.27 -46.18
C ASN A 733 -12.55 -13.73 -46.67
N VAL A 734 -13.56 -14.49 -46.26
CA VAL A 734 -13.80 -15.89 -46.65
C VAL A 734 -15.07 -15.98 -47.47
N THR A 735 -15.01 -16.70 -48.59
CA THR A 735 -16.17 -17.08 -49.39
C THR A 735 -16.35 -18.59 -49.27
N LYS A 736 -17.47 -19.05 -48.73
CA LYS A 736 -17.79 -20.49 -48.72
C LYS A 736 -18.17 -20.93 -50.15
N VAL A 737 -17.46 -21.89 -50.71
CA VAL A 737 -17.70 -22.45 -52.05
C VAL A 737 -18.61 -23.68 -51.96
N SER A 738 -18.36 -24.56 -50.99
CA SER A 738 -19.23 -25.69 -50.62
C SER A 738 -19.07 -26.03 -49.13
N ASP A 739 -19.76 -27.06 -48.63
CA ASP A 739 -19.69 -27.45 -47.21
C ASP A 739 -18.28 -27.76 -46.71
N ASN A 740 -17.41 -28.19 -47.62
CA ASN A 740 -16.05 -28.62 -47.34
C ASN A 740 -15.01 -27.85 -48.18
N HIS A 741 -15.38 -26.68 -48.71
CA HIS A 741 -14.52 -25.89 -49.60
C HIS A 741 -14.75 -24.38 -49.39
N TYR A 742 -13.69 -23.66 -49.09
CA TYR A 742 -13.69 -22.23 -48.80
C TYR A 742 -12.63 -21.52 -49.65
N LYS A 743 -12.91 -20.28 -50.06
CA LYS A 743 -11.97 -19.42 -50.76
C LYS A 743 -11.64 -18.22 -49.88
N VAL A 744 -10.39 -18.13 -49.44
CA VAL A 744 -9.91 -17.13 -48.49
C VAL A 744 -9.09 -16.07 -49.22
N LYS A 745 -9.49 -14.80 -49.10
CA LYS A 745 -8.74 -13.68 -49.65
C LYS A 745 -7.67 -13.21 -48.67
N MET A 746 -6.42 -13.25 -49.12
CA MET A 746 -5.26 -12.80 -48.36
C MET A 746 -4.94 -11.34 -48.72
N THR A 747 -4.79 -10.51 -47.70
CA THR A 747 -4.43 -9.11 -47.84
C THR A 747 -2.92 -8.94 -47.96
N GLN A 748 -2.48 -7.76 -48.38
CA GLN A 748 -1.05 -7.45 -48.53
C GLN A 748 -0.25 -7.60 -47.22
N SER A 749 -0.88 -7.37 -46.06
CA SER A 749 -0.24 -7.64 -44.76
C SER A 749 -0.13 -9.13 -44.45
N ASP A 750 -1.13 -9.93 -44.84
CA ASP A 750 -1.18 -11.38 -44.59
C ASP A 750 -0.07 -12.12 -45.36
N ILE A 751 0.42 -11.53 -46.45
CA ILE A 751 1.46 -12.09 -47.32
C ILE A 751 2.79 -11.33 -47.22
N LYS A 752 2.97 -10.46 -46.21
CA LYS A 752 4.18 -9.65 -46.08
C LYS A 752 5.45 -10.50 -45.94
N GLY A 753 5.39 -11.63 -45.23
CA GLY A 753 6.51 -12.58 -45.11
C GLY A 753 6.95 -13.21 -46.45
N LEU A 754 6.03 -13.27 -47.43
CA LEU A 754 6.27 -13.70 -48.80
C LEU A 754 7.16 -12.72 -49.58
N MET A 755 7.24 -11.46 -49.14
CA MET A 755 8.04 -10.40 -49.79
C MET A 755 9.46 -10.27 -49.23
N ASP A 756 9.73 -10.80 -48.02
CA ASP A 756 10.98 -10.57 -47.28
C ASP A 756 12.01 -11.71 -47.43
N SER A 757 11.68 -12.83 -48.10
CA SER A 757 12.63 -13.93 -48.35
C SER A 757 13.57 -13.60 -49.51
N GLY A 758 14.88 -13.52 -49.20
CA GLY A 758 15.92 -12.96 -50.05
C GLY A 758 16.16 -13.61 -51.43
N ASN A 759 16.79 -12.79 -52.29
CA ASN A 759 17.34 -13.05 -53.63
C ASN A 759 16.43 -13.05 -54.87
N ALA A 760 15.12 -12.86 -54.75
CA ALA A 760 14.30 -12.49 -55.91
C ALA A 760 14.22 -10.95 -56.00
N GLY A 761 14.89 -10.36 -57.00
CA GLY A 761 14.85 -8.92 -57.23
C GLY A 761 13.41 -8.39 -57.28
N ALA A 762 13.20 -7.24 -56.63
CA ALA A 762 11.95 -6.48 -56.51
C ALA A 762 10.92 -6.72 -57.64
N ALA A 763 10.13 -7.78 -57.51
CA ALA A 763 8.92 -7.97 -58.28
C ALA A 763 7.81 -7.24 -57.51
N THR A 764 7.29 -6.16 -58.09
CA THR A 764 6.12 -5.48 -57.54
C THR A 764 4.92 -6.40 -57.74
N LEU A 765 4.55 -7.11 -56.68
CA LEU A 765 3.37 -7.96 -56.68
C LEU A 765 2.12 -7.06 -56.79
N SER A 766 1.34 -7.22 -57.86
CA SER A 766 0.06 -6.54 -58.06
C SER A 766 -1.03 -7.58 -58.28
N GLY A 767 -2.03 -7.64 -57.40
CA GLY A 767 -3.15 -8.58 -57.48
C GLY A 767 -3.64 -9.02 -56.09
N ASP A 768 -4.84 -9.60 -56.04
CA ASP A 768 -5.38 -10.24 -54.83
C ASP A 768 -4.92 -11.71 -54.78
N VAL A 769 -4.42 -12.19 -53.64
CA VAL A 769 -4.12 -13.62 -53.43
C VAL A 769 -5.36 -14.33 -52.88
N TYR A 770 -5.73 -15.44 -53.50
CA TYR A 770 -6.78 -16.33 -53.00
C TYR A 770 -6.22 -17.71 -52.68
N VAL A 771 -6.64 -18.24 -51.54
CA VAL A 771 -6.34 -19.61 -51.11
C VAL A 771 -7.64 -20.41 -51.07
N GLU A 772 -7.70 -21.49 -51.83
CA GLU A 772 -8.78 -22.46 -51.78
C GLU A 772 -8.47 -23.51 -50.72
N VAL A 773 -9.35 -23.64 -49.73
CA VAL A 773 -9.18 -24.45 -48.52
C VAL A 773 -10.23 -25.55 -48.52
N TYR A 774 -9.80 -26.79 -48.50
CA TYR A 774 -10.67 -27.96 -48.42
C TYR A 774 -10.60 -28.59 -47.04
N THR A 775 -11.76 -29.00 -46.53
CA THR A 775 -11.88 -29.56 -45.18
C THR A 775 -12.63 -30.89 -45.17
N GLU A 776 -12.27 -31.82 -44.30
CA GLU A 776 -12.98 -33.07 -44.06
C GLU A 776 -13.03 -33.36 -42.55
N ASN A 777 -14.21 -33.70 -42.01
CA ASN A 777 -14.41 -34.00 -40.58
C ASN A 777 -13.89 -32.91 -39.61
N GLY A 778 -13.91 -31.65 -40.03
CA GLY A 778 -13.41 -30.51 -39.24
C GLY A 778 -11.92 -30.22 -39.40
N TYR A 779 -11.21 -30.97 -40.26
CA TYR A 779 -9.77 -30.81 -40.52
C TYR A 779 -9.50 -30.22 -41.89
N ILE A 780 -8.47 -29.38 -42.05
CA ILE A 780 -7.98 -28.93 -43.35
C ILE A 780 -7.22 -30.08 -44.02
N THR A 781 -7.65 -30.49 -45.20
CA THR A 781 -7.04 -31.60 -45.94
C THR A 781 -6.28 -31.16 -47.19
N LYS A 782 -6.58 -29.95 -47.70
CA LYS A 782 -5.91 -29.41 -48.88
C LYS A 782 -5.97 -27.89 -48.93
N LEU A 783 -4.89 -27.29 -49.39
CA LEU A 783 -4.76 -25.87 -49.69
C LEU A 783 -4.30 -25.73 -51.16
N GLU A 784 -4.99 -24.88 -51.93
CA GLU A 784 -4.60 -24.52 -53.29
C GLU A 784 -4.39 -23.02 -53.37
N TYR A 785 -3.22 -22.63 -53.84
CA TYR A 785 -2.83 -21.24 -54.01
C TYR A 785 -2.75 -20.94 -55.51
N ASP A 786 -3.50 -19.93 -55.91
CA ASP A 786 -3.46 -19.42 -57.27
C ASP A 786 -2.67 -18.11 -57.31
N PHE A 787 -1.47 -18.16 -57.89
CA PHE A 787 -0.59 -17.01 -58.09
C PHE A 787 -0.60 -16.51 -59.54
N SER A 788 -1.47 -17.06 -60.39
CA SER A 788 -1.43 -16.84 -61.84
C SER A 788 -1.66 -15.38 -62.25
N GLU A 789 -2.40 -14.62 -61.43
CA GLU A 789 -2.62 -13.19 -61.63
C GLU A 789 -1.42 -12.31 -61.20
N MET A 790 -0.57 -12.81 -60.29
CA MET A 790 0.53 -12.03 -59.69
C MET A 790 1.90 -12.31 -60.31
N ILE A 791 2.16 -13.55 -60.75
CA ILE A 791 3.47 -13.96 -61.29
C ILE A 791 3.25 -14.67 -62.63
N LYS A 792 3.62 -14.01 -63.74
CA LYS A 792 3.58 -14.64 -65.07
C LYS A 792 4.47 -15.89 -65.11
N GLY A 793 3.86 -17.05 -65.34
CA GLY A 793 4.53 -18.34 -65.41
C GLY A 793 4.45 -19.19 -64.14
N PHE A 794 3.79 -18.72 -63.08
CA PHE A 794 3.50 -19.51 -61.89
C PHE A 794 2.03 -19.94 -61.95
N GLU A 795 1.76 -21.22 -62.22
CA GLU A 795 0.42 -21.66 -62.64
C GLU A 795 -0.44 -22.13 -61.47
N LEU A 796 0.11 -22.97 -60.58
CA LEU A 796 -0.62 -23.49 -59.42
C LEU A 796 0.34 -24.02 -58.36
N PHE A 797 0.05 -23.73 -57.09
CA PHE A 797 0.71 -24.34 -55.95
C PHE A 797 -0.33 -25.08 -55.09
N THR A 798 -0.16 -26.39 -54.92
CA THR A 798 -1.09 -27.24 -54.18
C THR A 798 -0.37 -27.93 -53.02
N THR A 799 -0.92 -27.77 -51.82
CA THR A 799 -0.50 -28.50 -50.62
C THR A 799 -1.62 -29.45 -50.21
N THR A 800 -1.38 -30.75 -50.29
CA THR A 800 -2.29 -31.79 -49.79
C THR A 800 -1.77 -32.31 -48.45
N ILE A 801 -2.65 -32.39 -47.46
CA ILE A 801 -2.31 -32.85 -46.11
C ILE A 801 -3.07 -34.16 -45.85
N LYS A 802 -2.33 -35.24 -45.67
CA LYS A 802 -2.84 -36.59 -45.39
C LYS A 802 -2.53 -36.95 -43.94
N TYR A 803 -3.57 -37.34 -43.21
CA TYR A 803 -3.45 -37.85 -41.84
C TYR A 803 -3.58 -39.39 -41.86
N SER A 804 -2.73 -40.08 -41.11
CA SER A 804 -2.76 -41.56 -41.03
C SER A 804 -2.39 -42.08 -39.63
N ASN A 805 -2.74 -43.35 -39.36
CA ASN A 805 -2.55 -44.04 -38.07
C ASN A 805 -3.18 -43.31 -36.87
N TYR A 806 -4.51 -43.28 -36.85
CA TYR A 806 -5.29 -42.93 -35.67
C TYR A 806 -4.92 -43.89 -34.52
N ASP A 807 -4.56 -43.35 -33.36
CA ASP A 807 -4.28 -44.03 -32.08
C ASP A 807 -2.96 -44.85 -31.93
N ASN A 808 -1.97 -44.76 -32.84
CA ASN A 808 -0.77 -45.64 -32.74
C ASN A 808 0.56 -45.06 -33.29
N ALA A 809 0.76 -43.73 -33.30
CA ALA A 809 2.02 -43.17 -33.83
C ALA A 809 3.27 -43.45 -32.96
N GLY A 810 3.11 -43.98 -31.74
CA GLY A 810 4.22 -44.32 -30.83
C GLY A 810 4.91 -43.08 -30.25
N ASP A 811 5.73 -43.31 -29.22
CA ASP A 811 6.55 -42.27 -28.58
C ASP A 811 7.71 -41.88 -29.53
N VAL A 812 7.97 -40.58 -29.69
CA VAL A 812 9.15 -40.08 -30.42
C VAL A 812 10.21 -39.71 -29.39
N GLU A 813 11.20 -40.58 -29.20
CA GLU A 813 12.40 -40.26 -28.41
C GLU A 813 13.37 -39.45 -29.27
N ILE A 814 13.58 -38.18 -28.92
CA ILE A 814 14.69 -37.39 -29.45
C ILE A 814 15.80 -37.42 -28.39
N PRO A 815 16.95 -38.06 -28.67
CA PRO A 815 18.07 -38.06 -27.74
C PRO A 815 18.51 -36.63 -27.42
N GLN A 816 18.61 -36.30 -26.13
CA GLN A 816 19.04 -34.99 -25.63
C GLN A 816 20.40 -34.55 -26.23
N SER A 817 21.26 -35.53 -26.57
CA SER A 817 22.53 -35.29 -27.26
C SER A 817 22.39 -34.60 -28.62
N ILE A 818 21.25 -34.72 -29.30
CA ILE A 818 20.96 -34.01 -30.56
C ILE A 818 20.63 -32.54 -30.27
N ILE A 819 19.87 -32.28 -29.20
CA ILE A 819 19.46 -30.94 -28.78
C ILE A 819 20.66 -30.13 -28.26
N ASP A 820 21.50 -30.77 -27.45
CA ASP A 820 22.66 -30.15 -26.80
C ASP A 820 23.81 -29.84 -27.77
N ASN A 821 23.96 -30.62 -28.84
CA ASN A 821 25.06 -30.47 -29.81
C ASN A 821 24.66 -29.72 -31.09
N ALA A 822 23.38 -29.37 -31.26
CA ALA A 822 22.91 -28.65 -32.43
C ALA A 822 23.37 -27.19 -32.41
N LYS A 823 24.22 -26.81 -33.38
CA LYS A 823 24.63 -25.42 -33.56
C LYS A 823 23.50 -24.63 -34.22
N VAL A 824 23.23 -23.43 -33.70
CA VAL A 824 22.29 -22.46 -34.28
C VAL A 824 22.93 -21.90 -35.55
N GLN A 825 22.20 -21.92 -36.66
CA GLN A 825 22.60 -21.24 -37.90
C GLN A 825 21.93 -19.88 -38.04
#